data_AF-A0A7S1AJN0-F1
#
_entry.id   AF-A0A7S1AJN0-F1
#
_cell.length_a   1.000
_cell.length_b   1.000
_cell.length_c   1.000
_cell.angle_alpha   90.00
_cell.angle_beta   90.00
_cell.angle_gamma   90.00
#
_symmetry.space_group_name_H-M   'P 1'
#
loop_
_entity.id
_entity.type
_entity.pdbx_description
1 polymer ?
#
loop_
_entity_poly.entity_id
_entity_poly.type
_entity_poly.pdbx_seq_one_letter_code
_entity_poly.pdbx_strand_id
1 'polypeptide(L)'
;MALARLMGGSRKGVSRVLDRVLSADRDCPAVLSAADIADLLRAEGADFHAVCATADALRKETCGNKVSFVVNRNINFTNVCVKRCRFCAFSRTAAKQSECYVLPLDEIVRRASEAADLGATEVCVQAGLLPNASPTLYTEIAAAIKAARPHLHLHAFSPEEVLYGASRGKSSVRDFLVSLREAGVDTLPGTSAEILGDDALRRRLAPGRLSTSDWVDVVRTAHAVGLRTTATMMYGHIETPEHVARHLQILREIQSDTAGFTEFVPLGFIASEAPGRLDGSIGADLREGPTGPEVLRTHAVARIVLHGSIDNIQASWVKEGVKMAQVLLNAGCNDLGGTLVNESISTSAGASFGQMLRPREMRKLIVSCRRVPYERLTDYRVKGAEDRASELDDVDVAQFGSYSQLVASPDFRFRRKPAARSTAPAMSPSNPGAPGMSRHMSSTAWARGCNDREDRVVTFSPSITVIPTYECFNSCTYCNFRTTATRSSAGWTPLATVRSQLERAPGGTVEVLVMSGEVHPGLVNIRAEWVQHVADICNLALDMGFMPHTNVGPLSEAEFAVLKPVNFSMGLMLEQVVALPVHRHAPSKHPSVRIEAIRAAGELGIPFTTGILCGIGETEKQRLESLEVLAGLQQKHGHLQECILQPHSTGSQQRETPSDWQSTFDLNDLPDLIRAARSILPDSVGIQVPPNLVASQKGLLRRCLDAGARDLGGISLVNKDEVNPDFVFPGVPGLARELAVSGYELRERPPVYPTFARRFLKGRLLESLMQHEDRFGFQRP
;
A
#
# COMPACT_ATOMS: atom_id res chain seq x y z
N MET A 1 -16.57 -30.15 -39.15
CA MET A 1 -16.81 -31.43 -38.43
C MET A 1 -16.65 -31.31 -36.91
N ALA A 2 -15.60 -30.65 -36.39
CA ALA A 2 -15.42 -30.52 -34.93
C ALA A 2 -16.53 -29.71 -34.23
N LEU A 3 -16.91 -28.54 -34.75
CA LEU A 3 -17.95 -27.69 -34.14
C LEU A 3 -19.34 -28.38 -34.11
N ALA A 4 -19.78 -28.97 -35.23
CA ALA A 4 -21.05 -29.71 -35.27
C ALA A 4 -21.12 -30.86 -34.24
N ARG A 5 -20.00 -31.54 -33.99
CA ARG A 5 -19.91 -32.59 -32.96
C ARG A 5 -20.00 -32.03 -31.54
N LEU A 6 -19.35 -30.90 -31.28
CA LEU A 6 -19.43 -30.19 -29.99
C LEU A 6 -20.86 -29.67 -29.74
N MET A 7 -21.49 -29.12 -30.76
CA MET A 7 -22.88 -28.65 -30.73
C MET A 7 -23.87 -29.79 -30.43
N GLY A 8 -23.66 -30.97 -31.02
CA GLY A 8 -24.46 -32.16 -30.74
C GLY A 8 -24.31 -32.72 -29.31
N GLY A 9 -23.20 -32.40 -28.63
CA GLY A 9 -22.96 -32.78 -27.23
C GLY A 9 -23.36 -31.72 -26.21
N SER A 10 -23.80 -30.54 -26.65
CA SER A 10 -24.16 -29.41 -25.77
C SER A 10 -25.61 -29.48 -25.31
N ARG A 11 -25.94 -28.84 -24.18
CA ARG A 11 -27.33 -28.65 -23.72
C ARG A 11 -28.13 -27.95 -24.81
N LYS A 12 -29.38 -28.38 -25.02
CA LYS A 12 -30.27 -27.83 -26.07
C LYS A 12 -30.44 -26.31 -26.01
N GLY A 13 -30.41 -25.72 -24.81
CA GLY A 13 -30.48 -24.25 -24.64
C GLY A 13 -29.26 -23.55 -25.21
N VAL A 14 -28.06 -23.98 -24.81
CA VAL A 14 -26.78 -23.45 -25.29
C VAL A 14 -26.62 -23.67 -26.78
N SER A 15 -26.87 -24.88 -27.29
CA SER A 15 -26.72 -25.15 -28.72
C SER A 15 -27.66 -24.29 -29.57
N ARG A 16 -28.91 -24.09 -29.15
CA ARG A 16 -29.85 -23.20 -29.85
C ARG A 16 -29.38 -21.75 -29.89
N VAL A 17 -28.80 -21.25 -28.78
CA VAL A 17 -28.24 -19.89 -28.74
C VAL A 17 -27.05 -19.78 -29.69
N LEU A 18 -26.13 -20.74 -29.65
CA LEU A 18 -24.94 -20.75 -30.50
C LEU A 18 -25.30 -20.92 -32.00
N ASP A 19 -26.26 -21.78 -32.34
CA ASP A 19 -26.77 -21.95 -33.71
C ASP A 19 -27.40 -20.65 -34.23
N ARG A 20 -28.17 -19.95 -33.39
CA ARG A 20 -28.75 -18.65 -33.74
C ARG A 20 -27.67 -17.61 -34.03
N VAL A 21 -26.58 -17.60 -33.27
CA VAL A 21 -25.45 -16.69 -33.51
C VAL A 21 -24.72 -17.04 -34.79
N LEU A 22 -24.40 -18.32 -35.02
CA LEU A 22 -23.68 -18.78 -36.22
C LEU A 22 -24.48 -18.65 -37.51
N SER A 23 -25.81 -18.63 -37.42
CA SER A 23 -26.71 -18.48 -38.57
C SER A 23 -27.08 -17.03 -38.86
N ALA A 24 -26.73 -16.10 -37.96
CA ALA A 24 -27.01 -14.68 -38.15
C ALA A 24 -26.01 -14.09 -39.14
N ASP A 25 -26.49 -13.14 -39.96
CA ASP A 25 -25.61 -12.34 -40.80
C ASP A 25 -24.72 -11.46 -39.90
N ARG A 26 -23.44 -11.32 -40.25
CA ARG A 26 -22.51 -10.47 -39.52
C ARG A 26 -23.00 -9.02 -39.44
N ASP A 27 -23.62 -8.51 -40.51
CA ASP A 27 -24.14 -7.14 -40.57
C ASP A 27 -25.49 -7.00 -39.84
N CYS A 28 -26.13 -8.12 -39.49
CA CYS A 28 -27.34 -8.17 -38.67
C CYS A 28 -27.20 -9.26 -37.57
N PRO A 29 -26.28 -9.08 -36.62
CA PRO A 29 -25.89 -10.14 -35.70
C PRO A 29 -27.00 -10.41 -34.69
N ALA A 30 -27.16 -11.69 -34.28
CA ALA A 30 -28.16 -12.08 -33.30
C ALA A 30 -28.05 -11.26 -32.00
N VAL A 31 -29.18 -10.72 -31.54
CA VAL A 31 -29.27 -10.04 -30.24
C VAL A 31 -29.53 -11.09 -29.17
N LEU A 32 -28.64 -11.18 -28.19
CA LEU A 32 -28.75 -12.12 -27.07
C LEU A 32 -29.38 -11.45 -25.85
N SER A 33 -30.28 -12.17 -25.19
CA SER A 33 -30.83 -11.71 -23.91
C SER A 33 -29.78 -11.80 -22.80
N ALA A 34 -29.93 -11.05 -21.71
CA ALA A 34 -29.02 -11.12 -20.57
C ALA A 34 -28.96 -12.54 -19.98
N ALA A 35 -30.09 -13.26 -20.01
CA ALA A 35 -30.18 -14.65 -19.58
C ALA A 35 -29.39 -15.60 -20.50
N ASP A 36 -29.50 -15.43 -21.83
CA ASP A 36 -28.71 -16.21 -22.79
C ASP A 36 -27.20 -16.03 -22.50
N ILE A 37 -26.76 -14.77 -22.37
CA ILE A 37 -25.35 -14.44 -22.13
C ILE A 37 -24.86 -15.03 -20.80
N ALA A 38 -25.67 -14.89 -19.74
CA ALA A 38 -25.33 -15.42 -18.43
C ALA A 38 -25.31 -16.96 -18.39
N ASP A 39 -26.12 -17.66 -19.20
CA ASP A 39 -26.04 -19.12 -19.36
C ASP A 39 -24.76 -19.53 -20.10
N LEU A 40 -24.36 -18.80 -21.15
CA LEU A 40 -23.06 -19.05 -21.83
C LEU A 40 -21.87 -18.83 -20.90
N LEU A 41 -21.91 -17.82 -20.03
CA LEU A 41 -20.89 -17.58 -19.02
C LEU A 41 -20.82 -18.68 -17.95
N ARG A 42 -21.87 -19.50 -17.80
CA ARG A 42 -21.92 -20.68 -16.92
C ARG A 42 -21.65 -22.00 -17.66
N ALA A 43 -21.33 -21.95 -18.94
CA ALA A 43 -21.09 -23.15 -19.73
C ALA A 43 -19.95 -24.00 -19.15
N GLU A 44 -20.20 -25.30 -18.99
CA GLU A 44 -19.23 -26.28 -18.50
C GLU A 44 -19.18 -27.49 -19.44
N GLY A 45 -18.14 -28.32 -19.32
CA GLY A 45 -18.01 -29.55 -20.10
C GLY A 45 -18.13 -29.32 -21.61
N ALA A 46 -19.07 -30.03 -22.26
CA ALA A 46 -19.29 -29.91 -23.71
C ALA A 46 -19.74 -28.49 -24.13
N ASP A 47 -20.56 -27.82 -23.33
CA ASP A 47 -21.04 -26.47 -23.62
C ASP A 47 -19.86 -25.48 -23.65
N PHE A 48 -18.93 -25.61 -22.69
CA PHE A 48 -17.74 -24.76 -22.61
C PHE A 48 -16.91 -24.84 -23.91
N HIS A 49 -16.69 -26.06 -24.39
CA HIS A 49 -15.94 -26.29 -25.63
C HIS A 49 -16.70 -25.77 -26.86
N ALA A 50 -18.03 -25.91 -26.90
CA ALA A 50 -18.85 -25.37 -27.98
C ALA A 50 -18.81 -23.83 -27.99
N VAL A 51 -18.91 -23.17 -26.83
CA VAL A 51 -18.77 -21.71 -26.70
C VAL A 51 -17.43 -21.23 -27.23
N CYS A 52 -16.33 -21.84 -26.80
CA CYS A 52 -14.98 -21.45 -27.25
C CYS A 52 -14.80 -21.67 -28.76
N ALA A 53 -15.27 -22.80 -29.30
CA ALA A 53 -15.17 -23.11 -30.72
C ALA A 53 -16.04 -22.18 -31.58
N THR A 54 -17.23 -21.82 -31.12
CA THR A 54 -18.09 -20.81 -31.78
C THR A 54 -17.41 -19.45 -31.78
N ALA A 55 -16.84 -19.02 -30.65
CA ALA A 55 -16.09 -17.77 -30.59
C ALA A 55 -14.91 -17.75 -31.57
N ASP A 56 -14.16 -18.85 -31.71
CA ASP A 56 -13.07 -18.92 -32.68
C ASP A 56 -13.56 -18.85 -34.14
N ALA A 57 -14.69 -19.47 -34.44
CA ALA A 57 -15.32 -19.40 -35.76
C ALA A 57 -15.72 -17.97 -36.12
N LEU A 58 -16.43 -17.27 -35.21
CA LEU A 58 -16.84 -15.87 -35.40
C LEU A 58 -15.65 -14.93 -35.51
N ARG A 59 -14.59 -15.18 -34.74
CA ARG A 59 -13.34 -14.44 -34.86
C ARG A 59 -12.71 -14.66 -36.23
N LYS A 60 -12.64 -15.90 -36.71
CA LYS A 60 -12.11 -16.23 -38.05
C LYS A 60 -12.91 -15.55 -39.15
N GLU A 61 -14.23 -15.46 -39.02
CA GLU A 61 -15.07 -14.68 -39.94
C GLU A 61 -14.73 -13.19 -39.90
N THR A 62 -14.47 -12.65 -38.72
CA THR A 62 -14.17 -11.22 -38.52
C THR A 62 -12.81 -10.80 -39.10
N CYS A 63 -11.74 -11.56 -38.83
CA CYS A 63 -10.36 -11.14 -39.15
C CYS A 63 -9.49 -12.22 -39.83
N GLY A 64 -10.08 -13.35 -40.21
CA GLY A 64 -9.34 -14.48 -40.75
C GLY A 64 -8.31 -15.02 -39.76
N ASN A 65 -7.08 -15.19 -40.23
CA ASN A 65 -5.95 -15.64 -39.42
C ASN A 65 -5.10 -14.50 -38.87
N LYS A 66 -5.45 -13.23 -39.12
CA LYS A 66 -4.65 -12.09 -38.68
C LYS A 66 -4.83 -11.88 -37.17
N VAL A 67 -3.72 -11.57 -36.51
CA VAL A 67 -3.69 -11.14 -35.11
C VAL A 67 -2.84 -9.88 -35.02
N SER A 68 -3.40 -8.82 -34.46
CA SER A 68 -2.68 -7.56 -34.30
C SER A 68 -1.85 -7.51 -33.03
N PHE A 69 -0.90 -6.58 -33.02
CA PHE A 69 -0.31 -5.98 -31.83
C PHE A 69 0.09 -4.53 -32.17
N VAL A 70 0.29 -3.69 -31.16
CA VAL A 70 0.76 -2.31 -31.34
C VAL A 70 2.03 -2.06 -30.53
N VAL A 71 2.95 -1.28 -31.10
CA VAL A 71 4.09 -0.78 -30.34
C VAL A 71 3.67 0.49 -29.62
N ASN A 72 3.58 0.40 -28.29
CA ASN A 72 3.11 1.50 -27.45
C ASN A 72 3.86 1.59 -26.11
N ARG A 73 3.60 2.70 -25.41
CA ARG A 73 4.08 2.96 -24.05
C ARG A 73 2.96 3.54 -23.19
N ASN A 74 2.85 3.05 -21.97
CA ASN A 74 2.03 3.67 -20.93
C ASN A 74 2.81 4.78 -20.23
N ILE A 75 2.19 5.94 -20.05
CA ILE A 75 2.73 7.04 -19.26
C ILE A 75 1.71 7.37 -18.17
N ASN A 76 2.02 6.91 -16.96
CA ASN A 76 1.28 7.33 -15.78
C ASN A 76 1.94 8.56 -15.17
N PHE A 77 1.37 9.74 -15.38
CA PHE A 77 1.99 10.99 -14.94
C PHE A 77 1.83 11.25 -13.44
N THR A 78 0.93 10.54 -12.75
CA THR A 78 0.87 10.53 -11.29
C THR A 78 0.18 9.28 -10.79
N ASN A 79 0.60 8.77 -9.62
CA ASN A 79 -0.15 7.78 -8.86
C ASN A 79 -1.02 8.42 -7.76
N VAL A 80 -1.00 9.74 -7.58
CA VAL A 80 -1.79 10.45 -6.57
C VAL A 80 -3.25 10.53 -7.03
N CYS A 81 -4.17 10.05 -6.19
CA CYS A 81 -5.59 10.04 -6.54
C CYS A 81 -6.47 10.52 -5.38
N VAL A 82 -7.47 11.35 -5.68
CA VAL A 82 -8.52 11.74 -4.72
C VAL A 82 -9.53 10.62 -4.45
N LYS A 83 -9.60 9.59 -5.30
CA LYS A 83 -10.49 8.42 -5.12
C LYS A 83 -9.80 7.34 -4.29
N ARG A 84 -10.61 6.47 -3.68
CA ARG A 84 -10.16 5.36 -2.83
C ARG A 84 -10.78 4.05 -3.29
N CYS A 85 -10.43 3.65 -4.51
CA CYS A 85 -10.93 2.39 -5.07
C CYS A 85 -10.35 1.22 -4.30
N ARG A 86 -11.20 0.28 -3.90
CA ARG A 86 -10.80 -0.89 -3.11
C ARG A 86 -10.08 -1.96 -3.95
N PHE A 87 -10.12 -1.87 -5.27
CA PHE A 87 -9.39 -2.77 -6.16
C PHE A 87 -8.05 -2.18 -6.65
N CYS A 88 -7.82 -0.87 -6.50
CA CYS A 88 -6.73 -0.18 -7.20
C CYS A 88 -5.46 -0.10 -6.34
N ALA A 89 -4.53 -1.01 -6.61
CA ALA A 89 -3.20 -1.02 -6.00
C ALA A 89 -2.25 0.06 -6.56
N PHE A 90 -2.61 0.73 -7.67
CA PHE A 90 -1.80 1.80 -8.27
C PHE A 90 -1.98 3.13 -7.52
N SER A 91 -3.22 3.46 -7.16
CA SER A 91 -3.53 4.76 -6.55
C SER A 91 -2.88 4.91 -5.17
N ARG A 92 -2.31 6.08 -4.92
CA ARG A 92 -1.78 6.50 -3.62
C ARG A 92 -2.59 7.68 -3.11
N THR A 93 -2.91 7.63 -1.82
CA THR A 93 -3.49 8.76 -1.10
C THR A 93 -2.38 9.59 -0.46
N ALA A 94 -2.71 10.81 -0.01
CA ALA A 94 -1.78 11.65 0.76
C ALA A 94 -1.28 11.01 2.07
N ALA A 95 -1.74 9.81 2.44
CA ALA A 95 -1.27 9.05 3.60
C ALA A 95 -0.07 8.13 3.30
N LYS A 96 0.29 7.91 2.02
CA LYS A 96 1.51 7.21 1.55
C LYS A 96 2.42 8.17 0.75
N GLN A 97 2.71 9.36 1.30
CA GLN A 97 3.38 10.45 0.56
C GLN A 97 4.76 10.08 -0.01
N SER A 98 5.50 9.21 0.68
CA SER A 98 6.83 8.77 0.24
C SER A 98 6.80 8.06 -1.12
N GLU A 99 5.65 7.46 -1.48
CA GLU A 99 5.43 6.76 -2.73
C GLU A 99 4.68 7.60 -3.79
N CYS A 100 4.23 8.80 -3.42
CA CYS A 100 3.45 9.67 -4.30
C CYS A 100 4.37 10.42 -5.26
N TYR A 101 4.12 10.34 -6.56
CA TYR A 101 4.84 11.13 -7.56
C TYR A 101 3.92 11.91 -8.50
N VAL A 102 4.43 13.00 -9.07
CA VAL A 102 3.84 13.73 -10.19
C VAL A 102 4.97 14.04 -11.17
N LEU A 103 4.88 13.50 -12.39
CA LEU A 103 5.83 13.77 -13.45
C LEU A 103 5.62 15.21 -13.96
N PRO A 104 6.69 16.01 -14.08
CA PRO A 104 6.62 17.30 -14.76
C PRO A 104 6.43 17.11 -16.27
N LEU A 105 5.95 18.16 -16.95
CA LEU A 105 5.59 18.11 -18.38
C LEU A 105 6.76 17.68 -19.28
N ASP A 106 7.97 18.16 -18.99
CA ASP A 106 9.20 17.81 -19.70
C ASP A 106 9.53 16.32 -19.59
N GLU A 107 9.34 15.70 -18.42
CA GLU A 107 9.52 14.26 -18.24
C GLU A 107 8.46 13.44 -18.98
N ILE A 108 7.20 13.91 -19.00
CA ILE A 108 6.13 13.29 -19.80
C ILE A 108 6.50 13.33 -21.29
N VAL A 109 6.93 14.49 -21.79
CA VAL A 109 7.36 14.70 -23.18
C VAL A 109 8.60 13.87 -23.50
N ARG A 110 9.58 13.78 -22.58
CA ARG A 110 10.78 12.95 -22.75
C ARG A 110 10.39 11.49 -22.93
N ARG A 111 9.51 10.94 -22.08
CA ARG A 111 9.05 9.55 -22.18
C ARG A 111 8.25 9.27 -23.46
N ALA A 112 7.42 10.21 -23.90
CA ALA A 112 6.69 10.09 -25.16
C ALA A 112 7.64 10.14 -26.37
N SER A 113 8.64 11.02 -26.32
CA SER A 113 9.68 11.17 -27.33
C SER A 113 10.55 9.90 -27.44
N GLU A 114 11.03 9.39 -26.30
CA GLU A 114 11.78 8.14 -26.20
C GLU A 114 10.98 6.95 -26.78
N ALA A 115 9.68 6.88 -26.52
CA ALA A 115 8.84 5.83 -27.10
C ALA A 115 8.75 5.95 -28.62
N ALA A 116 8.53 7.17 -29.13
CA ALA A 116 8.45 7.42 -30.58
C ALA A 116 9.78 7.12 -31.29
N ASP A 117 10.92 7.46 -30.68
CA ASP A 117 12.26 7.17 -31.22
C ASP A 117 12.51 5.66 -31.33
N LEU A 118 11.92 4.89 -30.41
CA LEU A 118 11.94 3.43 -30.42
C LEU A 118 10.84 2.80 -31.29
N GLY A 119 10.18 3.61 -32.12
CA GLY A 119 9.20 3.16 -33.11
C GLY A 119 7.77 2.99 -32.59
N ALA A 120 7.45 3.44 -31.38
CA ALA A 120 6.07 3.47 -30.89
C ALA A 120 5.20 4.40 -31.73
N THR A 121 4.02 3.91 -32.10
CA THR A 121 3.01 4.71 -32.81
C THR A 121 1.95 5.26 -31.87
N GLU A 122 1.93 4.81 -30.62
CA GLU A 122 0.94 5.17 -29.62
C GLU A 122 1.60 5.40 -28.26
N VAL A 123 1.12 6.42 -27.55
CA VAL A 123 1.29 6.53 -26.09
C VAL A 123 -0.06 6.54 -25.42
N CYS A 124 -0.19 5.73 -24.37
CA CYS A 124 -1.37 5.70 -23.51
C CYS A 124 -1.11 6.53 -22.25
N VAL A 125 -1.85 7.61 -22.04
CA VAL A 125 -1.67 8.52 -20.90
C VAL A 125 -2.86 8.41 -19.95
N GLN A 126 -2.63 7.90 -18.75
CA GLN A 126 -3.65 7.72 -17.70
C GLN A 126 -3.04 7.87 -16.33
N ALA A 127 -3.74 8.45 -15.36
CA ALA A 127 -3.18 8.65 -14.04
C ALA A 127 -4.22 8.62 -12.91
N GLY A 128 -3.73 8.81 -11.68
CA GLY A 128 -4.57 9.21 -10.56
C GLY A 128 -5.15 10.61 -10.74
N LEU A 129 -6.27 10.87 -10.06
CA LEU A 129 -6.91 12.19 -10.05
C LEU A 129 -6.19 13.12 -9.07
N LEU A 130 -5.27 13.93 -9.59
CA LEU A 130 -4.42 14.81 -8.78
C LEU A 130 -5.26 15.83 -7.96
N PRO A 131 -5.10 15.89 -6.62
CA PRO A 131 -5.81 16.87 -5.80
C PRO A 131 -5.47 18.30 -6.22
N ASN A 132 -6.48 19.15 -6.33
CA ASN A 132 -6.34 20.55 -6.76
C ASN A 132 -5.66 20.71 -8.13
N ALA A 133 -5.82 19.75 -9.04
CA ALA A 133 -5.33 19.87 -10.41
C ALA A 133 -5.77 21.20 -11.05
N SER A 134 -4.87 21.77 -11.86
CA SER A 134 -5.17 22.90 -12.73
C SER A 134 -6.32 22.51 -13.68
N PRO A 135 -7.27 23.41 -13.95
CA PRO A 135 -8.29 23.21 -15.00
C PRO A 135 -7.71 22.80 -16.37
N THR A 136 -6.49 23.23 -16.67
CA THR A 136 -5.82 23.05 -17.97
C THR A 136 -4.82 21.90 -17.99
N LEU A 137 -4.63 21.18 -16.88
CA LEU A 137 -3.57 20.15 -16.76
C LEU A 137 -3.60 19.14 -17.92
N TYR A 138 -4.78 18.62 -18.24
CA TYR A 138 -4.94 17.57 -19.24
C TYR A 138 -4.69 18.10 -20.67
N THR A 139 -5.16 19.30 -21.00
CA THR A 139 -4.91 19.92 -22.31
C THR A 139 -3.46 20.36 -22.46
N GLU A 140 -2.82 20.83 -21.40
CA GLU A 140 -1.39 21.16 -21.37
C GLU A 140 -0.52 19.92 -21.65
N ILE A 141 -0.82 18.78 -21.02
CA ILE A 141 -0.12 17.51 -21.27
C ILE A 141 -0.28 17.10 -22.74
N ALA A 142 -1.51 17.12 -23.26
CA ALA A 142 -1.78 16.72 -24.65
C ALA A 142 -1.05 17.62 -25.65
N ALA A 143 -1.17 18.94 -25.49
CA ALA A 143 -0.52 19.92 -26.35
C ALA A 143 1.01 19.81 -26.30
N ALA A 144 1.59 19.56 -25.12
CA ALA A 144 3.03 19.41 -24.98
C ALA A 144 3.56 18.16 -25.70
N ILE A 145 2.88 17.02 -25.56
CA ILE A 145 3.25 15.79 -26.28
C ILE A 145 3.15 16.01 -27.79
N LYS A 146 2.04 16.59 -28.27
CA LYS A 146 1.81 16.80 -29.70
C LYS A 146 2.72 17.85 -30.31
N ALA A 147 3.11 18.88 -29.57
CA ALA A 147 4.13 19.84 -30.02
C ALA A 147 5.49 19.15 -30.25
N ALA A 148 5.89 18.23 -29.37
CA ALA A 148 7.16 17.52 -29.47
C ALA A 148 7.13 16.34 -30.47
N ARG A 149 5.97 15.68 -30.63
CA ARG A 149 5.76 14.53 -31.51
C ARG A 149 4.38 14.61 -32.20
N PRO A 150 4.22 15.42 -33.26
CA PRO A 150 2.91 15.64 -33.90
C PRO A 150 2.23 14.38 -34.45
N HIS A 151 3.02 13.41 -34.90
CA HIS A 151 2.54 12.17 -35.53
C HIS A 151 2.31 11.01 -34.56
N LEU A 152 2.70 11.15 -33.29
CA LEU A 152 2.50 10.11 -32.29
C LEU A 152 1.02 10.09 -31.86
N HIS A 153 0.37 8.92 -31.93
CA HIS A 153 -1.03 8.79 -31.52
C HIS A 153 -1.16 8.92 -30.00
N LEU A 154 -1.98 9.86 -29.54
CA LEU A 154 -2.24 10.12 -28.14
C LEU A 154 -3.55 9.48 -27.71
N HIS A 155 -3.44 8.31 -27.07
CA HIS A 155 -4.55 7.61 -26.45
C HIS A 155 -4.66 8.01 -24.96
N ALA A 156 -5.45 9.02 -24.63
CA ALA A 156 -5.30 9.69 -23.33
C ALA A 156 -6.62 9.92 -22.60
N PHE A 157 -6.53 9.79 -21.27
CA PHE A 157 -7.52 10.16 -20.26
C PHE A 157 -8.78 9.31 -20.25
N SER A 158 -9.00 8.63 -19.12
CA SER A 158 -10.21 7.85 -18.87
C SER A 158 -11.46 8.72 -18.75
N PRO A 159 -12.67 8.16 -18.92
CA PRO A 159 -13.92 8.85 -18.65
C PRO A 159 -14.00 9.53 -17.27
N GLU A 160 -13.39 8.96 -16.22
CA GLU A 160 -13.30 9.62 -14.91
C GLU A 160 -12.40 10.86 -14.96
N GLU A 161 -11.26 10.80 -15.65
CA GLU A 161 -10.36 11.96 -15.81
C GLU A 161 -11.02 13.07 -16.65
N VAL A 162 -11.79 12.71 -17.67
CA VAL A 162 -12.60 13.67 -18.46
C VAL A 162 -13.61 14.38 -17.57
N LEU A 163 -14.40 13.61 -16.80
CA LEU A 163 -15.40 14.17 -15.90
C LEU A 163 -14.75 15.03 -14.80
N TYR A 164 -13.63 14.57 -14.25
CA TYR A 164 -12.85 15.31 -13.27
C TYR A 164 -12.32 16.62 -13.87
N GLY A 165 -11.66 16.58 -15.02
CA GLY A 165 -11.12 17.75 -15.71
C GLY A 165 -12.20 18.79 -16.04
N ALA A 166 -13.32 18.36 -16.61
CA ALA A 166 -14.47 19.23 -16.88
C ALA A 166 -14.99 19.91 -15.59
N SER A 167 -15.10 19.16 -14.48
CA SER A 167 -15.52 19.72 -13.19
C SER A 167 -14.53 20.74 -12.61
N ARG A 168 -13.22 20.52 -12.78
CA ARG A 168 -12.16 21.44 -12.33
C ARG A 168 -12.19 22.74 -13.12
N GLY A 169 -12.46 22.67 -14.42
CA GLY A 169 -12.62 23.82 -15.30
C GLY A 169 -14.01 24.48 -15.28
N LYS A 170 -14.98 23.91 -14.55
CA LYS A 170 -16.39 24.33 -14.56
C LYS A 170 -16.96 24.38 -15.99
N SER A 171 -16.54 23.49 -16.86
CA SER A 171 -17.01 23.36 -18.24
C SER A 171 -17.94 22.16 -18.39
N SER A 172 -18.72 22.12 -19.47
CA SER A 172 -19.45 20.90 -19.82
C SER A 172 -18.47 19.79 -20.22
N VAL A 173 -18.89 18.53 -20.10
CA VAL A 173 -18.12 17.37 -20.59
C VAL A 173 -17.84 17.50 -22.09
N ARG A 174 -18.82 18.00 -22.86
CA ARG A 174 -18.69 18.20 -24.31
C ARG A 174 -17.59 19.21 -24.64
N ASP A 175 -17.62 20.40 -24.02
CA ASP A 175 -16.63 21.45 -24.29
C ASP A 175 -15.23 21.00 -23.85
N PHE A 176 -15.14 20.28 -22.73
CA PHE A 176 -13.89 19.72 -22.27
C PHE A 176 -13.32 18.70 -23.26
N LEU A 177 -14.14 17.77 -23.76
CA LEU A 177 -13.72 16.80 -24.80
C LEU A 177 -13.31 17.47 -26.11
N VAL A 178 -14.00 18.54 -26.52
CA VAL A 178 -13.59 19.35 -27.68
C VAL A 178 -12.21 19.96 -27.45
N SER A 179 -11.96 20.55 -26.28
CA SER A 179 -10.66 21.13 -25.97
C SER A 179 -9.54 20.09 -25.88
N LEU A 180 -9.82 18.88 -25.39
CA LEU A 180 -8.87 17.76 -25.42
C LEU A 180 -8.52 17.35 -26.86
N ARG A 181 -9.53 17.22 -27.74
CA ARG A 181 -9.33 16.92 -29.16
C ARG A 181 -8.50 18.00 -29.85
N GLU A 182 -8.78 19.27 -29.57
CA GLU A 182 -8.04 20.41 -30.14
C GLU A 182 -6.61 20.50 -29.60
N ALA A 183 -6.38 20.12 -28.34
CA ALA A 183 -5.04 19.96 -27.78
C ALA A 183 -4.29 18.73 -28.35
N GLY A 184 -4.99 17.90 -29.14
CA GLY A 184 -4.42 16.79 -29.90
C GLY A 184 -4.55 15.43 -29.22
N VAL A 185 -5.53 15.22 -28.35
CA VAL A 185 -5.97 13.85 -27.99
C VAL A 185 -6.64 13.22 -29.21
N ASP A 186 -6.17 12.03 -29.62
CA ASP A 186 -6.70 11.34 -30.79
C ASP A 186 -7.81 10.35 -30.43
N THR A 187 -7.65 9.60 -29.32
CA THR A 187 -8.65 8.64 -28.81
C THR A 187 -8.61 8.55 -27.29
N LEU A 188 -9.69 8.06 -26.66
CA LEU A 188 -9.78 7.90 -25.20
C LEU A 188 -9.77 6.43 -24.77
N PRO A 189 -9.05 6.07 -23.70
CA PRO A 189 -9.13 4.74 -23.11
C PRO A 189 -10.47 4.53 -22.40
N GLY A 190 -11.12 3.39 -22.65
CA GLY A 190 -12.41 2.99 -22.05
C GLY A 190 -12.35 2.52 -20.60
N THR A 191 -11.31 2.88 -19.85
CA THR A 191 -11.14 2.47 -18.44
C THR A 191 -12.18 3.16 -17.54
N SER A 192 -12.17 2.86 -16.24
CA SER A 192 -13.16 3.35 -15.26
C SER A 192 -14.56 2.75 -15.42
N ALA A 193 -14.71 1.85 -16.39
CA ALA A 193 -15.91 1.06 -16.62
C ALA A 193 -16.06 -0.04 -15.57
N GLU A 194 -14.98 -0.57 -15.00
CA GLU A 194 -14.96 -1.72 -14.06
C GLU A 194 -15.99 -2.80 -14.46
N ILE A 195 -17.16 -2.79 -13.81
CA ILE A 195 -18.38 -3.45 -14.28
C ILE A 195 -19.50 -2.39 -14.38
N LEU A 196 -20.34 -2.46 -15.41
CA LEU A 196 -21.39 -1.48 -15.73
C LEU A 196 -22.75 -2.12 -15.52
N GLY A 197 -23.75 -1.29 -15.19
CA GLY A 197 -25.15 -1.72 -15.05
C GLY A 197 -25.57 -2.13 -13.65
N ASP A 198 -24.66 -2.10 -12.67
CA ASP A 198 -24.99 -2.18 -11.25
C ASP A 198 -24.16 -1.16 -10.44
N ASP A 199 -24.77 -0.01 -10.15
CA ASP A 199 -24.11 1.05 -9.39
C ASP A 199 -23.92 0.72 -7.91
N ALA A 200 -24.66 -0.23 -7.35
CA ALA A 200 -24.45 -0.68 -5.97
C ALA A 200 -23.15 -1.48 -5.87
N LEU A 201 -22.92 -2.40 -6.81
CA LEU A 201 -21.67 -3.15 -6.94
C LEU A 201 -20.50 -2.18 -7.23
N ARG A 202 -20.67 -1.23 -8.16
CA ARG A 202 -19.65 -0.20 -8.43
C ARG A 202 -19.29 0.59 -7.18
N ARG A 203 -20.27 1.04 -6.38
CA ARG A 203 -20.00 1.76 -5.12
C ARG A 203 -19.26 0.89 -4.09
N ARG A 204 -19.53 -0.42 -4.06
CA ARG A 204 -18.79 -1.37 -3.20
C ARG A 204 -17.33 -1.49 -3.61
N LEU A 205 -17.00 -1.52 -4.91
CA LEU A 205 -15.62 -1.64 -5.41
C LEU A 205 -14.87 -0.30 -5.48
N ALA A 206 -15.56 0.76 -5.88
CA ALA A 206 -14.99 2.02 -6.34
C ALA A 206 -15.77 3.21 -5.75
N PRO A 207 -15.79 3.39 -4.42
CA PRO A 207 -16.61 4.42 -3.78
C PRO A 207 -16.24 5.81 -4.29
N GLY A 208 -17.25 6.56 -4.72
CA GLY A 208 -17.12 7.92 -5.23
C GLY A 208 -16.61 8.04 -6.66
N ARG A 209 -16.41 6.94 -7.41
CA ARG A 209 -16.22 6.99 -8.87
C ARG A 209 -17.52 7.29 -9.63
N LEU A 210 -17.40 7.59 -10.91
CA LEU A 210 -18.53 7.84 -11.81
C LEU A 210 -19.54 6.67 -11.85
N SER A 211 -20.82 6.99 -11.99
CA SER A 211 -21.90 6.02 -12.16
C SER A 211 -21.87 5.36 -13.55
N THR A 212 -22.69 4.33 -13.76
CA THR A 212 -22.88 3.73 -15.09
C THR A 212 -23.37 4.79 -16.09
N SER A 213 -24.36 5.60 -15.73
CA SER A 213 -24.89 6.65 -16.62
C SER A 213 -23.84 7.70 -16.95
N ASP A 214 -23.06 8.16 -15.97
CA ASP A 214 -21.99 9.13 -16.22
C ASP A 214 -20.95 8.58 -17.21
N TRP A 215 -20.59 7.29 -17.08
CA TRP A 215 -19.64 6.65 -17.99
C TRP A 215 -20.19 6.59 -19.41
N VAL A 216 -21.44 6.15 -19.56
CA VAL A 216 -22.13 6.08 -20.85
C VAL A 216 -22.22 7.46 -21.50
N ASP A 217 -22.58 8.49 -20.74
CA ASP A 217 -22.74 9.86 -21.23
C ASP A 217 -21.40 10.45 -21.71
N VAL A 218 -20.32 10.25 -20.95
CA VAL A 218 -18.98 10.69 -21.36
C VAL A 218 -18.55 10.01 -22.66
N VAL A 219 -18.72 8.69 -22.77
CA VAL A 219 -18.31 7.92 -23.94
C VAL A 219 -19.14 8.29 -25.18
N ARG A 220 -20.46 8.35 -25.07
CA ARG A 220 -21.33 8.81 -26.17
C ARG A 220 -21.00 10.24 -26.59
N THR A 221 -20.70 11.12 -25.63
CA THR A 221 -20.29 12.50 -25.93
C THR A 221 -18.95 12.54 -26.65
N ALA A 222 -17.98 11.72 -26.26
CA ALA A 222 -16.69 11.59 -26.94
C ALA A 222 -16.88 11.19 -28.40
N HIS A 223 -17.69 10.16 -28.65
CA HIS A 223 -18.04 9.72 -30.01
C HIS A 223 -18.73 10.83 -30.81
N ALA A 224 -19.67 11.56 -30.19
CA ALA A 224 -20.39 12.66 -30.83
C ALA A 224 -19.51 13.88 -31.18
N VAL A 225 -18.36 14.06 -30.51
CA VAL A 225 -17.36 15.09 -30.88
C VAL A 225 -16.25 14.53 -31.77
N GLY A 226 -16.39 13.31 -32.28
CA GLY A 226 -15.47 12.69 -33.24
C GLY A 226 -14.27 11.99 -32.62
N LEU A 227 -14.21 11.85 -31.29
CA LEU A 227 -13.19 11.05 -30.61
C LEU A 227 -13.65 9.58 -30.57
N ARG A 228 -12.75 8.66 -30.91
CA ARG A 228 -12.99 7.22 -30.74
C ARG A 228 -12.57 6.79 -29.34
N THR A 229 -13.14 5.69 -28.83
CA THR A 229 -12.67 5.13 -27.55
C THR A 229 -12.42 3.63 -27.63
N THR A 230 -11.68 3.09 -26.66
CA THR A 230 -11.74 1.65 -26.35
C THR A 230 -12.88 1.38 -25.36
N ALA A 231 -13.20 0.12 -25.10
CA ALA A 231 -14.09 -0.31 -24.03
C ALA A 231 -13.39 -1.35 -23.15
N THR A 232 -13.59 -1.30 -21.83
CA THR A 232 -12.92 -2.22 -20.90
C THR A 232 -13.91 -2.83 -19.92
N MET A 233 -13.59 -4.02 -19.40
CA MET A 233 -14.35 -4.66 -18.33
C MET A 233 -13.41 -5.38 -17.37
N MET A 234 -13.46 -5.00 -16.10
CA MET A 234 -12.80 -5.74 -15.03
C MET A 234 -13.71 -6.89 -14.57
N TYR A 235 -13.16 -8.10 -14.46
CA TYR A 235 -13.91 -9.30 -14.08
C TYR A 235 -13.09 -10.23 -13.17
N GLY A 236 -13.77 -11.19 -12.53
CA GLY A 236 -13.21 -12.09 -11.54
C GLY A 236 -13.08 -11.50 -10.14
N HIS A 237 -13.89 -10.49 -9.79
CA HIS A 237 -13.91 -9.84 -8.48
C HIS A 237 -15.12 -10.26 -7.62
N ILE A 238 -16.16 -9.44 -7.50
CA ILE A 238 -17.41 -9.74 -6.77
C ILE A 238 -18.63 -9.88 -7.67
N GLU A 239 -18.44 -9.82 -8.99
CA GLU A 239 -19.51 -9.79 -9.97
C GLU A 239 -20.05 -11.19 -10.27
N THR A 240 -21.22 -11.20 -10.90
CA THR A 240 -21.92 -12.41 -11.30
C THR A 240 -21.99 -12.45 -12.84
N PRO A 241 -22.29 -13.61 -13.44
CA PRO A 241 -22.54 -13.70 -14.88
C PRO A 241 -23.57 -12.70 -15.40
N GLU A 242 -24.60 -12.37 -14.62
CA GLU A 242 -25.60 -11.35 -14.97
C GLU A 242 -24.99 -9.95 -15.09
N HIS A 243 -24.09 -9.58 -14.19
CA HIS A 243 -23.40 -8.29 -14.24
C HIS A 243 -22.52 -8.18 -15.50
N VAL A 244 -21.80 -9.26 -15.84
CA VAL A 244 -21.01 -9.33 -17.08
C VAL A 244 -21.91 -9.25 -18.31
N ALA A 245 -23.03 -9.97 -18.32
CA ALA A 245 -24.00 -9.92 -19.40
C ALA A 245 -24.54 -8.51 -19.63
N ARG A 246 -24.93 -7.82 -18.55
CA ARG A 246 -25.42 -6.44 -18.61
C ARG A 246 -24.35 -5.48 -19.13
N HIS A 247 -23.11 -5.61 -18.67
CA HIS A 247 -22.00 -4.79 -19.15
C HIS A 247 -21.83 -4.93 -20.68
N LEU A 248 -21.76 -6.16 -21.20
CA LEU A 248 -21.60 -6.41 -22.63
C LEU A 248 -22.77 -5.86 -23.47
N GLN A 249 -24.01 -5.94 -22.95
CA GLN A 249 -25.17 -5.33 -23.60
C GLN A 249 -25.06 -3.81 -23.70
N ILE A 250 -24.66 -3.14 -22.62
CA ILE A 250 -24.46 -1.68 -22.62
C ILE A 250 -23.43 -1.27 -23.68
N LEU A 251 -22.31 -2.00 -23.79
CA LEU A 251 -21.30 -1.73 -24.81
C LEU A 251 -21.86 -1.90 -26.23
N ARG A 252 -22.64 -2.95 -26.47
CA ARG A 252 -23.28 -3.20 -27.76
C ARG A 252 -24.30 -2.12 -28.12
N GLU A 253 -25.10 -1.67 -27.17
CA GLU A 253 -26.06 -0.57 -27.35
C GLU A 253 -25.35 0.72 -27.76
N ILE A 254 -24.31 1.14 -27.02
CA ILE A 254 -23.51 2.32 -27.38
C ILE A 254 -22.88 2.15 -28.77
N GLN A 255 -22.36 0.96 -29.08
CA GLN A 255 -21.73 0.71 -30.37
C GLN A 255 -22.73 0.75 -31.52
N SER A 256 -23.95 0.25 -31.32
CA SER A 256 -25.03 0.34 -32.30
C SER A 256 -25.41 1.79 -32.58
N ASP A 257 -25.38 2.66 -31.56
CA ASP A 257 -25.76 4.06 -31.71
C ASP A 257 -24.66 4.93 -32.33
N THR A 258 -23.40 4.64 -32.00
CA THR A 258 -22.29 5.58 -32.25
C THR A 258 -21.17 5.02 -33.12
N ALA A 259 -21.11 3.69 -33.26
CA ALA A 259 -20.01 2.93 -33.86
C ALA A 259 -18.62 3.28 -33.29
N GLY A 260 -18.53 3.99 -32.15
CA GLY A 260 -17.34 4.73 -31.69
C GLY A 260 -16.21 3.90 -31.08
N PHE A 261 -16.49 2.67 -30.65
CA PHE A 261 -15.49 1.79 -30.05
C PHE A 261 -14.56 1.18 -31.10
N THR A 262 -13.25 1.15 -30.82
CA THR A 262 -12.24 0.48 -31.65
C THR A 262 -11.97 -0.96 -31.20
N GLU A 263 -12.04 -1.23 -29.90
CA GLU A 263 -11.76 -2.53 -29.31
C GLU A 263 -12.44 -2.72 -27.96
N PHE A 264 -12.57 -3.98 -27.56
CA PHE A 264 -12.97 -4.40 -26.22
C PHE A 264 -11.82 -5.12 -25.51
N VAL A 265 -11.56 -4.72 -24.27
CA VAL A 265 -10.44 -5.21 -23.46
C VAL A 265 -10.97 -5.78 -22.14
N PRO A 266 -11.12 -7.11 -22.04
CA PRO A 266 -11.33 -7.78 -20.76
C PRO A 266 -10.06 -7.69 -19.89
N LEU A 267 -10.24 -7.42 -18.60
CA LEU A 267 -9.17 -7.25 -17.64
C LEU A 267 -9.44 -8.12 -16.40
N GLY A 268 -8.74 -9.24 -16.26
CA GLY A 268 -8.81 -10.05 -15.05
C GLY A 268 -8.40 -9.25 -13.81
N PHE A 269 -9.19 -9.36 -12.75
CA PHE A 269 -8.90 -8.78 -11.44
C PHE A 269 -7.70 -9.49 -10.79
N ILE A 270 -6.81 -8.70 -10.17
CA ILE A 270 -5.65 -9.19 -9.42
C ILE A 270 -5.78 -8.68 -7.99
N ALA A 271 -5.97 -9.59 -7.04
CA ALA A 271 -6.31 -9.24 -5.66
C ALA A 271 -5.12 -8.98 -4.74
N SER A 272 -3.92 -9.46 -5.08
CA SER A 272 -2.78 -9.55 -4.14
C SER A 272 -2.43 -8.23 -3.44
N GLU A 273 -2.48 -7.12 -4.18
CA GLU A 273 -2.20 -5.77 -3.64
C GLU A 273 -3.44 -4.86 -3.59
N ALA A 274 -4.63 -5.42 -3.84
CA ALA A 274 -5.87 -4.67 -3.84
C ALA A 274 -6.20 -4.20 -2.40
N PRO A 275 -6.41 -2.89 -2.15
CA PRO A 275 -6.67 -2.39 -0.80
C PRO A 275 -7.80 -3.11 -0.07
N GLY A 276 -8.91 -3.38 -0.76
CA GLY A 276 -10.08 -4.09 -0.27
C GLY A 276 -9.83 -5.55 0.10
N ARG A 277 -8.78 -6.16 -0.48
CA ARG A 277 -8.31 -7.50 -0.12
C ARG A 277 -7.43 -7.46 1.12
N LEU A 278 -6.56 -6.46 1.21
CA LEU A 278 -5.61 -6.25 2.30
C LEU A 278 -6.28 -5.80 3.60
N ASP A 279 -7.25 -4.88 3.50
CA ASP A 279 -7.99 -4.34 4.64
C ASP A 279 -9.32 -5.08 4.93
N GLY A 280 -9.71 -6.02 4.07
CA GLY A 280 -10.94 -6.81 4.19
C GLY A 280 -12.24 -6.02 3.94
N SER A 281 -12.18 -4.77 3.47
CA SER A 281 -13.34 -3.86 3.38
C SER A 281 -14.39 -4.22 2.33
N ILE A 282 -14.09 -5.14 1.41
CA ILE A 282 -15.08 -5.70 0.47
C ILE A 282 -15.82 -6.91 1.07
N GLY A 283 -15.22 -7.57 2.07
CA GLY A 283 -15.76 -8.77 2.72
C GLY A 283 -15.40 -10.08 2.01
N ALA A 284 -16.00 -11.17 2.48
CA ALA A 284 -15.71 -12.54 2.02
C ALA A 284 -16.08 -12.81 0.55
N ASP A 285 -16.90 -11.95 -0.06
CA ASP A 285 -17.29 -12.08 -1.47
C ASP A 285 -16.14 -11.76 -2.44
N LEU A 286 -15.08 -11.08 -1.99
CA LEU A 286 -13.97 -10.71 -2.85
C LEU A 286 -13.18 -11.95 -3.27
N ARG A 287 -13.17 -12.21 -4.57
CA ARG A 287 -12.39 -13.30 -5.17
C ARG A 287 -10.93 -12.87 -5.40
N GLU A 288 -10.03 -13.85 -5.42
CA GLU A 288 -8.60 -13.63 -5.71
C GLU A 288 -8.33 -13.25 -7.17
N GLY A 289 -9.30 -13.51 -8.06
CA GLY A 289 -9.23 -13.30 -9.50
C GLY A 289 -10.07 -14.34 -10.25
N PRO A 290 -10.13 -14.25 -11.60
CA PRO A 290 -10.78 -15.26 -12.42
C PRO A 290 -9.94 -16.54 -12.50
N THR A 291 -10.60 -17.69 -12.54
CA THR A 291 -9.95 -18.98 -12.88
C THR A 291 -9.69 -19.05 -14.39
N GLY A 292 -8.74 -19.90 -14.82
CA GLY A 292 -8.43 -20.09 -16.24
C GLY A 292 -9.66 -20.38 -17.14
N PRO A 293 -10.59 -21.27 -16.75
CA PRO A 293 -11.84 -21.47 -17.49
C PRO A 293 -12.77 -20.25 -17.55
N GLU A 294 -12.78 -19.40 -16.53
CA GLU A 294 -13.56 -18.15 -16.54
C GLU A 294 -12.93 -17.09 -17.45
N VAL A 295 -11.59 -17.02 -17.50
CA VAL A 295 -10.87 -16.18 -18.47
C VAL A 295 -11.28 -16.54 -19.89
N LEU A 296 -11.23 -17.84 -20.24
CA LEU A 296 -11.64 -18.32 -21.56
C LEU A 296 -13.10 -18.05 -21.87
N ARG A 297 -14.02 -18.34 -20.94
CA ARG A 297 -15.46 -18.06 -21.13
C ARG A 297 -15.74 -16.58 -21.33
N THR A 298 -15.14 -15.71 -20.53
CA THR A 298 -15.39 -14.28 -20.59
C THR A 298 -15.01 -13.70 -21.96
N HIS A 299 -13.84 -14.09 -22.49
CA HIS A 299 -13.41 -13.64 -23.82
C HIS A 299 -14.23 -14.28 -24.95
N ALA A 300 -14.53 -15.59 -24.85
CA ALA A 300 -15.33 -16.28 -25.87
C ALA A 300 -16.75 -15.72 -25.95
N VAL A 301 -17.39 -15.50 -24.80
CA VAL A 301 -18.72 -14.89 -24.73
C VAL A 301 -18.68 -13.44 -25.20
N ALA A 302 -17.65 -12.67 -24.87
CA ALA A 302 -17.49 -11.31 -25.41
C ALA A 302 -17.45 -11.31 -26.94
N ARG A 303 -16.70 -12.23 -27.57
CA ARG A 303 -16.72 -12.41 -29.03
C ARG A 303 -18.12 -12.71 -29.55
N ILE A 304 -18.82 -13.65 -28.93
CA ILE A 304 -20.17 -14.04 -29.33
C ILE A 304 -21.15 -12.85 -29.25
N VAL A 305 -21.09 -12.08 -28.16
CA VAL A 305 -22.02 -10.97 -27.92
C VAL A 305 -21.72 -9.75 -28.79
N LEU A 306 -20.45 -9.45 -29.00
CA LEU A 306 -19.98 -8.25 -29.71
C LEU A 306 -19.68 -8.49 -31.19
N HIS A 307 -19.86 -9.70 -31.70
CA HIS A 307 -19.66 -10.02 -33.12
C HIS A 307 -20.53 -9.12 -34.01
N GLY A 308 -19.93 -8.56 -35.06
CA GLY A 308 -20.57 -7.57 -35.94
C GLY A 308 -20.72 -6.17 -35.35
N SER A 309 -20.37 -5.94 -34.07
CA SER A 309 -20.42 -4.63 -33.42
C SER A 309 -19.02 -4.09 -33.08
N ILE A 310 -18.22 -4.86 -32.34
CA ILE A 310 -16.84 -4.52 -31.99
C ILE A 310 -15.94 -5.65 -32.51
N ASP A 311 -15.19 -5.37 -33.57
CA ASP A 311 -14.41 -6.39 -34.26
C ASP A 311 -13.20 -6.87 -33.45
N ASN A 312 -12.60 -5.99 -32.64
CA ASN A 312 -11.34 -6.27 -31.97
C ASN A 312 -11.53 -6.61 -30.50
N ILE A 313 -11.05 -7.78 -30.11
CA ILE A 313 -11.02 -8.24 -28.72
C ILE A 313 -9.58 -8.56 -28.35
N GLN A 314 -9.09 -7.84 -27.35
CA GLN A 314 -7.71 -7.91 -26.89
C GLN A 314 -7.52 -9.06 -25.88
N ALA A 315 -6.47 -9.85 -26.06
CA ALA A 315 -5.93 -10.77 -25.08
C ALA A 315 -4.84 -10.08 -24.25
N SER A 316 -5.24 -9.48 -23.12
CA SER A 316 -4.37 -8.67 -22.26
C SER A 316 -3.28 -9.52 -21.58
N TRP A 317 -2.13 -9.71 -22.26
CA TRP A 317 -1.04 -10.57 -21.78
C TRP A 317 -0.45 -10.13 -20.43
N VAL A 318 -0.51 -8.83 -20.09
CA VAL A 318 -0.07 -8.30 -18.79
C VAL A 318 -0.94 -8.75 -17.62
N LYS A 319 -2.20 -9.13 -17.88
CA LYS A 319 -3.12 -9.65 -16.86
C LYS A 319 -3.12 -11.17 -16.83
N GLU A 320 -3.22 -11.78 -17.99
CA GLU A 320 -3.47 -13.23 -18.11
C GLU A 320 -2.17 -14.04 -18.29
N GLY A 321 -1.07 -13.39 -18.62
CA GLY A 321 0.19 -14.01 -19.00
C GLY A 321 0.24 -14.49 -20.45
N VAL A 322 1.45 -14.60 -21.00
CA VAL A 322 1.67 -14.93 -22.43
C VAL A 322 1.08 -16.27 -22.85
N LYS A 323 1.10 -17.28 -21.96
CA LYS A 323 0.53 -18.61 -22.25
C LYS A 323 -0.99 -18.56 -22.39
N MET A 324 -1.68 -17.88 -21.47
CA MET A 324 -3.14 -17.73 -21.57
C MET A 324 -3.52 -16.86 -22.76
N ALA A 325 -2.77 -15.78 -23.03
CA ALA A 325 -2.99 -14.95 -24.22
C ALA A 325 -2.94 -15.76 -25.53
N GLN A 326 -2.01 -16.71 -25.66
CA GLN A 326 -1.97 -17.64 -26.80
C GLN A 326 -3.21 -18.54 -26.89
N VAL A 327 -3.70 -19.06 -25.75
CA VAL A 327 -4.93 -19.87 -25.72
C VAL A 327 -6.14 -19.02 -26.15
N LEU A 328 -6.21 -17.77 -25.70
CA LEU A 328 -7.27 -16.82 -26.02
C LEU A 328 -7.36 -16.47 -27.52
N LEU A 329 -6.26 -16.57 -28.26
CA LEU A 329 -6.26 -16.46 -29.73
C LEU A 329 -7.04 -17.59 -30.42
N ASN A 330 -7.42 -18.65 -29.70
CA ASN A 330 -8.29 -19.72 -30.18
C ASN A 330 -9.66 -19.73 -29.46
N ALA A 331 -9.97 -18.66 -28.73
CA ALA A 331 -11.21 -18.50 -27.98
C ALA A 331 -11.83 -17.09 -28.21
N GLY A 332 -11.65 -16.53 -29.40
CA GLY A 332 -12.33 -15.31 -29.85
C GLY A 332 -11.50 -14.03 -29.91
N CYS A 333 -10.28 -14.02 -29.36
CA CYS A 333 -9.39 -12.86 -29.42
C CYS A 333 -8.67 -12.75 -30.77
N ASN A 334 -8.41 -11.52 -31.21
CA ASN A 334 -7.69 -11.22 -32.45
C ASN A 334 -6.64 -10.12 -32.30
N ASP A 335 -6.36 -9.69 -31.07
CA ASP A 335 -5.36 -8.68 -30.76
C ASP A 335 -4.57 -9.09 -29.51
N LEU A 336 -3.24 -8.99 -29.54
CA LEU A 336 -2.39 -9.17 -28.36
C LEU A 336 -2.17 -7.85 -27.60
N GLY A 337 -2.64 -6.73 -28.13
CA GLY A 337 -2.51 -5.42 -27.50
C GLY A 337 -1.12 -4.82 -27.63
N GLY A 338 -0.76 -3.99 -26.65
CA GLY A 338 0.47 -3.20 -26.65
C GLY A 338 1.72 -3.93 -26.19
N THR A 339 2.89 -3.48 -26.66
CA THR A 339 4.21 -3.85 -26.10
C THR A 339 4.41 -3.34 -24.68
N LEU A 340 3.72 -2.24 -24.32
CA LEU A 340 3.59 -1.66 -22.99
C LEU A 340 4.94 -1.38 -22.30
N VAL A 341 5.82 -0.61 -22.94
CA VAL A 341 7.12 -0.24 -22.35
C VAL A 341 6.93 0.39 -20.96
N ASN A 342 7.45 -0.26 -19.91
CA ASN A 342 7.39 0.19 -18.51
C ASN A 342 5.96 0.19 -17.91
N GLU A 343 5.22 -0.91 -18.07
CA GLU A 343 3.88 -1.06 -17.48
C GLU A 343 3.90 -1.06 -15.95
N SER A 344 3.17 -0.11 -15.35
CA SER A 344 3.24 0.22 -13.93
C SER A 344 1.98 -0.17 -13.15
N ILE A 345 0.80 -0.13 -13.78
CA ILE A 345 -0.48 -0.38 -13.10
C ILE A 345 -0.59 -1.87 -12.73
N SER A 346 -0.39 -2.77 -13.70
CA SER A 346 -0.51 -4.21 -13.48
C SER A 346 0.57 -4.74 -12.53
N THR A 347 1.81 -4.26 -12.65
CA THR A 347 2.88 -4.59 -11.69
C THR A 347 2.55 -4.11 -10.29
N SER A 348 2.00 -2.90 -10.12
CA SER A 348 1.61 -2.40 -8.80
C SER A 348 0.50 -3.24 -8.14
N ALA A 349 -0.32 -3.94 -8.94
CA ALA A 349 -1.34 -4.85 -8.46
C ALA A 349 -0.80 -6.26 -8.12
N GLY A 350 0.46 -6.56 -8.44
CA GLY A 350 1.11 -7.85 -8.18
C GLY A 350 1.26 -8.77 -9.41
N ALA A 351 1.01 -8.28 -10.64
CA ALA A 351 1.24 -9.08 -11.85
C ALA A 351 2.73 -9.39 -12.04
N SER A 352 3.06 -10.65 -12.30
CA SER A 352 4.44 -11.15 -12.49
C SER A 352 4.83 -11.38 -13.96
N PHE A 353 3.95 -11.05 -14.92
CA PHE A 353 4.11 -11.43 -16.33
C PHE A 353 5.00 -10.52 -17.18
N GLY A 354 5.67 -9.53 -16.56
CA GLY A 354 6.66 -8.65 -17.20
C GLY A 354 6.18 -7.21 -17.40
N GLN A 355 7.13 -6.32 -17.72
CA GLN A 355 6.92 -4.87 -17.94
C GLN A 355 7.10 -4.44 -19.40
N MET A 356 7.35 -5.40 -20.30
CA MET A 356 7.45 -5.21 -21.74
C MET A 356 7.38 -6.59 -22.43
N LEU A 357 6.64 -6.70 -23.53
CA LEU A 357 6.69 -7.86 -24.42
C LEU A 357 7.14 -7.40 -25.80
N ARG A 358 8.26 -7.95 -26.30
CA ARG A 358 8.90 -7.44 -27.51
C ARG A 358 8.11 -7.78 -28.77
N PRO A 359 8.15 -6.95 -29.82
CA PRO A 359 7.55 -7.27 -31.12
C PRO A 359 7.96 -8.64 -31.67
N ARG A 360 9.24 -9.03 -31.57
CA ARG A 360 9.71 -10.36 -31.99
C ARG A 360 9.06 -11.50 -31.21
N GLU A 361 8.80 -11.29 -29.92
CA GLU A 361 8.16 -12.28 -29.05
C GLU A 361 6.67 -12.39 -29.39
N MET A 362 5.98 -11.26 -29.57
CA MET A 362 4.59 -11.22 -30.03
C MET A 362 4.40 -11.96 -31.36
N ARG A 363 5.26 -11.69 -32.35
CA ARG A 363 5.22 -12.40 -33.64
C ARG A 363 5.41 -13.90 -33.45
N LYS A 364 6.41 -14.32 -32.65
CA LYS A 364 6.64 -15.75 -32.35
C LYS A 364 5.42 -16.40 -31.70
N LEU A 365 4.78 -15.73 -30.73
CA LEU A 365 3.58 -16.23 -30.07
C LEU A 365 2.44 -16.42 -31.10
N ILE A 366 2.19 -15.43 -31.95
CA ILE A 366 1.13 -15.47 -32.97
C ILE A 366 1.40 -16.58 -34.00
N VAL A 367 2.62 -16.65 -34.53
CA VAL A 367 3.02 -17.67 -35.52
C VAL A 367 2.91 -19.09 -34.93
N SER A 368 3.29 -19.28 -33.66
CA SER A 368 3.15 -20.59 -32.99
C SER A 368 1.69 -21.06 -32.87
N CYS A 369 0.74 -20.12 -32.86
CA CYS A 369 -0.70 -20.39 -32.92
C CYS A 369 -1.23 -20.59 -34.36
N ARG A 370 -0.35 -20.67 -35.37
CA ARG A 370 -0.67 -20.74 -36.80
C ARG A 370 -1.52 -19.56 -37.28
N ARG A 371 -1.24 -18.38 -36.72
CA ARG A 371 -1.86 -17.10 -37.09
C ARG A 371 -0.83 -16.18 -37.76
N VAL A 372 -1.31 -15.12 -38.40
CA VAL A 372 -0.47 -14.15 -39.12
C VAL A 372 -0.35 -12.88 -38.29
N PRO A 373 0.85 -12.55 -37.76
CA PRO A 373 1.03 -11.32 -36.99
C PRO A 373 1.03 -10.10 -37.91
N TYR A 374 0.42 -9.01 -37.46
CA TYR A 374 0.63 -7.70 -38.08
C TYR A 374 0.69 -6.60 -37.02
N GLU A 375 1.51 -5.59 -37.29
CA GLU A 375 1.59 -4.40 -36.45
C GLU A 375 0.50 -3.41 -36.88
N ARG A 376 -0.34 -3.01 -35.93
CA ARG A 376 -1.44 -2.05 -36.16
C ARG A 376 -1.08 -0.64 -35.69
N LEU A 377 -1.74 0.34 -36.27
CA LEU A 377 -1.96 1.66 -35.64
C LEU A 377 -3.11 1.56 -34.61
N THR A 378 -3.30 2.60 -33.81
CA THR A 378 -4.36 2.63 -32.78
C THR A 378 -5.78 2.49 -33.36
N ASP A 379 -5.98 2.94 -34.61
CA ASP A 379 -7.23 2.79 -35.35
C ASP A 379 -7.35 1.46 -36.13
N TYR A 380 -6.50 0.48 -35.83
CA TYR A 380 -6.44 -0.85 -36.45
C TYR A 380 -6.04 -0.89 -37.93
N ARG A 381 -5.64 0.23 -38.53
CA ARG A 381 -4.96 0.19 -39.84
C ARG A 381 -3.60 -0.51 -39.71
N VAL A 382 -3.19 -1.19 -40.76
CA VAL A 382 -1.88 -1.84 -40.82
C VAL A 382 -0.79 -0.76 -40.94
N LYS A 383 0.22 -0.79 -40.07
CA LYS A 383 1.30 0.22 -40.03
C LYS A 383 2.25 0.15 -41.26
N GLY A 384 2.34 -1.01 -41.93
CA GLY A 384 3.17 -1.21 -43.14
C GLY A 384 3.34 -2.68 -43.53
N ALA A 385 4.18 -2.96 -44.54
CA ALA A 385 4.45 -4.32 -45.03
C ALA A 385 5.07 -5.22 -43.94
N GLU A 386 4.67 -6.49 -43.94
CA GLU A 386 4.98 -7.49 -42.90
C GLU A 386 6.49 -7.72 -42.71
N ASP A 387 6.88 -7.84 -41.44
CA ASP A 387 8.19 -8.28 -40.93
C ASP A 387 9.37 -7.29 -41.05
N ARG A 388 9.34 -6.21 -40.26
CA ARG A 388 10.51 -5.37 -39.98
C ARG A 388 11.05 -5.62 -38.59
N ALA A 389 12.36 -5.66 -38.40
CA ALA A 389 12.95 -5.61 -37.05
C ALA A 389 12.46 -4.33 -36.34
N SER A 390 12.09 -4.44 -35.05
CA SER A 390 11.76 -3.28 -34.24
C SER A 390 12.99 -2.87 -33.42
N GLU A 391 13.24 -1.58 -33.28
CA GLU A 391 14.27 -1.05 -32.37
C GLU A 391 14.09 -1.62 -30.93
N LEU A 392 12.84 -1.80 -30.49
CA LEU A 392 12.53 -2.38 -29.17
C LEU A 392 12.96 -3.84 -28.99
N ASP A 393 13.22 -4.56 -30.08
CA ASP A 393 13.66 -5.95 -29.97
C ASP A 393 15.02 -6.05 -29.27
N ASP A 394 15.93 -5.10 -29.53
CA ASP A 394 17.32 -5.19 -29.10
C ASP A 394 17.70 -4.19 -27.99
N VAL A 395 16.73 -3.40 -27.53
CA VAL A 395 16.88 -2.48 -26.40
C VAL A 395 17.06 -3.22 -25.07
N ASP A 396 17.98 -2.70 -24.25
CA ASP A 396 18.08 -3.03 -22.83
C ASP A 396 16.91 -2.44 -22.04
N VAL A 397 16.07 -3.31 -21.48
CA VAL A 397 14.89 -2.91 -20.69
C VAL A 397 15.26 -2.14 -19.42
N ALA A 398 16.49 -2.29 -18.90
CA ALA A 398 16.94 -1.58 -17.72
C ALA A 398 16.97 -0.05 -17.92
N GLN A 399 17.11 0.42 -19.18
CA GLN A 399 17.17 1.86 -19.48
C GLN A 399 15.87 2.60 -19.16
N PHE A 400 14.73 1.89 -19.11
CA PHE A 400 13.43 2.51 -18.86
C PHE A 400 13.13 2.70 -17.37
N GLY A 401 13.97 2.15 -16.49
CA GLY A 401 13.69 2.03 -15.06
C GLY A 401 12.49 1.12 -14.76
N SER A 402 12.04 1.13 -13.52
CA SER A 402 10.89 0.37 -13.04
C SER A 402 9.96 1.23 -12.23
N TYR A 403 8.70 0.82 -12.11
CA TYR A 403 7.74 1.49 -11.21
C TYR A 403 8.27 1.61 -9.78
N SER A 404 8.91 0.56 -9.23
CA SER A 404 9.49 0.58 -7.89
C SER A 404 10.60 1.63 -7.75
N GLN A 405 11.47 1.78 -8.76
CA GLN A 405 12.49 2.85 -8.79
C GLN A 405 11.85 4.24 -8.88
N LEU A 406 10.79 4.40 -9.69
CA LEU A 406 10.08 5.68 -9.83
C LEU A 406 9.43 6.12 -8.51
N VAL A 407 8.80 5.18 -7.81
CA VAL A 407 8.14 5.41 -6.53
C VAL A 407 9.15 5.68 -5.40
N ALA A 408 10.31 5.00 -5.43
CA ALA A 408 11.40 5.23 -4.48
C ALA A 408 12.15 6.55 -4.75
N SER A 409 12.18 7.04 -5.99
CA SER A 409 12.90 8.26 -6.37
C SER A 409 12.32 9.51 -5.69
N PRO A 410 13.17 10.42 -5.18
CA PRO A 410 12.73 11.72 -4.67
C PRO A 410 12.44 12.74 -5.77
N ASP A 411 12.86 12.50 -7.02
CA ASP A 411 12.94 13.49 -8.09
C ASP A 411 11.57 14.04 -8.49
N PHE A 412 10.55 13.19 -8.46
CA PHE A 412 9.18 13.52 -8.86
C PHE A 412 8.20 13.52 -7.70
N ARG A 413 8.71 13.60 -6.46
CA ARG A 413 7.89 13.41 -5.26
C ARG A 413 6.80 14.46 -5.14
N PHE A 414 5.56 14.01 -4.98
CA PHE A 414 4.44 14.90 -4.74
C PHE A 414 4.57 15.58 -3.38
N ARG A 415 4.68 16.91 -3.38
CA ARG A 415 4.68 17.73 -2.16
C ARG A 415 3.37 18.50 -2.07
N ARG A 416 2.58 18.24 -1.03
CA ARG A 416 1.35 18.98 -0.76
C ARG A 416 1.72 20.42 -0.37
N LYS A 417 1.30 21.42 -1.14
CA LYS A 417 1.38 22.82 -0.71
C LYS A 417 0.61 22.99 0.61
N PRO A 418 1.18 23.61 1.66
CA PRO A 418 0.43 23.90 2.88
C PRO A 418 -0.79 24.74 2.52
N ALA A 419 -1.95 24.38 3.08
CA ALA A 419 -3.19 25.11 2.82
C ALA A 419 -3.01 26.57 3.23
N ALA A 420 -3.28 27.51 2.32
CA ALA A 420 -3.30 28.92 2.64
C ALA A 420 -4.30 29.14 3.78
N ARG A 421 -3.84 29.71 4.90
CA ARG A 421 -4.71 30.14 6.00
C ARG A 421 -5.67 31.19 5.43
N SER A 422 -6.95 30.85 5.38
CA SER A 422 -8.03 31.82 5.15
C SER A 422 -7.98 32.87 6.26
N THR A 423 -7.53 34.08 5.94
CA THR A 423 -7.58 35.24 6.83
C THR A 423 -9.01 35.76 6.91
N ALA A 424 -9.71 35.45 8.00
CA ALA A 424 -10.85 36.25 8.44
C ALA A 424 -10.31 37.50 9.18
N PRO A 425 -10.94 38.67 9.05
CA PRO A 425 -10.41 39.92 9.61
C PRO A 425 -10.58 39.95 11.13
N ALA A 426 -9.49 40.23 11.85
CA ALA A 426 -9.48 40.38 13.29
C ALA A 426 -10.05 41.75 13.70
N MET A 427 -11.07 41.74 14.55
CA MET A 427 -11.49 42.93 15.31
C MET A 427 -10.47 43.18 16.43
N SER A 428 -10.00 44.43 16.51
CA SER A 428 -9.13 44.98 17.54
C SER A 428 -9.78 44.99 18.93
N PRO A 429 -8.97 44.92 20.01
CA PRO A 429 -9.10 45.96 21.02
C PRO A 429 -7.75 46.47 21.57
N SER A 430 -7.67 47.82 21.57
CA SER A 430 -7.07 48.72 22.58
C SER A 430 -5.93 48.23 23.48
N ASN A 431 -4.81 48.93 23.35
CA ASN A 431 -3.71 49.03 24.30
C ASN A 431 -4.04 50.04 25.42
N PRO A 432 -3.57 49.88 26.67
CA PRO A 432 -2.67 50.90 27.22
C PRO A 432 -1.58 50.38 28.19
N GLY A 433 -0.44 51.08 28.22
CA GLY A 433 0.37 51.27 29.44
C GLY A 433 1.71 50.50 29.54
N ALA A 434 2.81 51.23 29.37
CA ALA A 434 4.22 50.84 29.57
C ALA A 434 4.61 50.66 31.08
N PRO A 435 5.88 50.44 31.53
CA PRO A 435 7.17 50.26 30.82
C PRO A 435 8.15 49.19 31.39
N GLY A 436 9.13 48.79 30.55
CA GLY A 436 10.51 48.46 30.93
C GLY A 436 10.83 47.13 31.63
N MET A 437 11.57 46.24 30.94
CA MET A 437 12.65 45.43 31.56
C MET A 437 13.54 44.72 30.52
N SER A 438 14.84 44.91 30.72
CA SER A 438 16.00 44.05 30.43
C SER A 438 15.97 43.00 29.30
N ARG A 439 17.00 43.09 28.45
CA ARG A 439 17.56 42.00 27.65
C ARG A 439 17.64 40.69 28.45
N HIS A 440 16.95 39.65 28.00
CA HIS A 440 17.33 38.27 28.28
C HIS A 440 17.38 37.42 27.02
N MET A 441 18.35 36.53 27.05
CA MET A 441 18.92 35.79 25.94
C MET A 441 18.00 34.69 25.41
N SER A 442 18.34 34.29 24.19
CA SER A 442 17.77 33.28 23.29
C SER A 442 17.04 32.07 23.88
N SER A 443 15.93 31.78 23.21
CA SER A 443 15.28 30.48 23.04
C SER A 443 16.17 29.38 22.46
N THR A 444 15.80 28.12 22.73
CA THR A 444 16.18 26.85 22.08
C THR A 444 17.54 26.22 22.45
N ALA A 445 17.51 25.30 23.42
CA ALA A 445 18.48 24.21 23.56
C ALA A 445 17.70 22.88 23.49
N TRP A 446 18.36 21.77 23.12
CA TRP A 446 17.82 20.44 22.76
C TRP A 446 17.54 20.15 21.27
N ALA A 447 17.79 21.07 20.33
CA ALA A 447 17.68 20.75 18.90
C ALA A 447 18.55 21.62 17.96
N ARG A 448 19.73 22.09 18.39
CA ARG A 448 20.70 22.74 17.48
C ARG A 448 22.16 22.43 17.84
N GLY A 449 22.86 21.81 16.89
CA GLY A 449 24.23 22.10 16.48
C GLY A 449 25.37 21.83 17.47
N CYS A 450 26.29 20.94 17.06
CA CYS A 450 27.65 20.73 17.57
C CYS A 450 28.12 21.69 18.69
N ASN A 451 28.02 21.19 19.91
CA ASN A 451 28.86 21.63 21.02
C ASN A 451 29.35 20.34 21.69
N ASP A 452 30.66 20.05 21.64
CA ASP A 452 31.28 18.74 21.97
C ASP A 452 30.96 18.17 23.38
N ARG A 453 30.30 18.95 24.25
CA ARG A 453 29.90 18.53 25.60
C ARG A 453 28.48 17.98 25.71
N GLU A 454 27.52 18.40 24.87
CA GLU A 454 26.14 17.88 24.94
C GLU A 454 25.99 16.51 24.24
N ASP A 455 26.91 16.17 23.34
CA ASP A 455 26.89 14.94 22.54
C ASP A 455 27.19 13.65 23.36
N ARG A 456 27.58 13.80 24.63
CA ARG A 456 27.99 12.70 25.52
C ARG A 456 27.02 12.41 26.67
N VAL A 457 25.79 12.90 26.60
CA VAL A 457 24.73 12.53 27.56
C VAL A 457 24.05 11.24 27.08
N VAL A 458 23.91 10.28 27.99
CA VAL A 458 23.17 9.02 27.78
C VAL A 458 22.03 8.96 28.78
N THR A 459 20.83 8.66 28.32
CA THR A 459 19.63 8.68 29.16
C THR A 459 19.13 7.29 29.53
N PHE A 460 18.49 7.19 30.69
CA PHE A 460 17.71 6.01 31.10
C PHE A 460 16.54 6.43 31.98
N SER A 461 15.51 5.59 32.04
CA SER A 461 14.35 5.80 32.91
C SER A 461 14.39 4.83 34.09
N PRO A 462 14.47 5.29 35.36
CA PRO A 462 14.40 4.41 36.52
C PRO A 462 13.01 3.75 36.63
N SER A 463 12.93 2.44 36.42
CA SER A 463 11.65 1.76 36.25
C SER A 463 11.43 0.60 37.23
N ILE A 464 10.16 0.19 37.31
CA ILE A 464 9.73 -1.11 37.82
C ILE A 464 8.74 -1.71 36.82
N THR A 465 8.81 -3.03 36.60
CA THR A 465 7.92 -3.73 35.69
C THR A 465 6.75 -4.34 36.45
N VAL A 466 5.52 -4.13 35.96
CA VAL A 466 4.30 -4.74 36.47
C VAL A 466 3.68 -5.61 35.38
N ILE A 467 3.31 -6.83 35.74
CA ILE A 467 2.74 -7.82 34.81
C ILE A 467 1.26 -8.06 35.12
N PRO A 468 0.31 -7.56 34.31
CA PRO A 468 -1.11 -7.89 34.47
C PRO A 468 -1.38 -9.38 34.28
N THR A 469 -0.71 -10.00 33.31
CA THR A 469 -0.75 -11.46 33.06
C THR A 469 0.45 -11.89 32.21
N TYR A 470 0.94 -13.11 32.43
CA TYR A 470 1.92 -13.76 31.52
C TYR A 470 1.23 -14.56 30.41
N GLU A 471 -0.09 -14.76 30.52
CA GLU A 471 -0.87 -15.53 29.58
C GLU A 471 -0.91 -14.87 28.22
N CYS A 472 -0.44 -15.56 27.19
CA CYS A 472 -0.39 -15.04 25.84
C CYS A 472 -0.91 -16.06 24.84
N PHE A 473 -1.83 -15.63 23.97
CA PHE A 473 -2.36 -16.49 22.92
C PHE A 473 -1.35 -16.74 21.78
N ASN A 474 -0.29 -15.95 21.70
CA ASN A 474 0.79 -16.14 20.74
C ASN A 474 1.80 -17.16 21.26
N SER A 475 2.30 -17.99 20.37
CA SER A 475 3.33 -19.00 20.64
C SER A 475 4.60 -18.73 19.85
N CYS A 476 5.27 -17.60 20.15
CA CYS A 476 6.59 -17.30 19.59
C CYS A 476 7.63 -18.25 20.19
N THR A 477 8.46 -18.86 19.36
CA THR A 477 9.40 -19.91 19.81
C THR A 477 10.57 -19.36 20.62
N TYR A 478 10.99 -18.11 20.35
CA TYR A 478 12.08 -17.44 21.07
C TYR A 478 11.67 -16.81 22.43
N CYS A 479 10.38 -16.78 22.77
CA CYS A 479 9.87 -15.96 23.88
C CYS A 479 10.03 -16.66 25.24
N ASN A 480 10.73 -16.01 26.18
CA ASN A 480 10.91 -16.46 27.56
C ASN A 480 9.80 -15.98 28.52
N PHE A 481 8.92 -15.07 28.07
CA PHE A 481 7.97 -14.38 28.94
C PHE A 481 6.62 -15.10 29.08
N ARG A 482 6.13 -15.74 28.01
CA ARG A 482 4.74 -16.19 27.94
C ARG A 482 4.44 -17.44 28.78
N THR A 483 3.22 -17.53 29.27
CA THR A 483 2.57 -18.77 29.69
C THR A 483 1.39 -19.10 28.77
N THR A 484 0.89 -20.33 28.84
CA THR A 484 -0.27 -20.77 28.05
C THR A 484 -1.52 -20.02 28.49
N ALA A 485 -2.23 -19.40 27.55
CA ALA A 485 -3.43 -18.64 27.86
C ALA A 485 -4.59 -19.52 28.33
N THR A 486 -5.16 -19.18 29.48
CA THR A 486 -6.45 -19.67 29.94
C THR A 486 -7.49 -18.66 29.44
N ARG A 487 -8.60 -19.11 28.85
CA ARG A 487 -9.59 -18.18 28.24
C ARG A 487 -10.45 -17.48 29.32
N SER A 488 -9.82 -16.97 30.38
CA SER A 488 -10.41 -16.49 31.63
C SER A 488 -9.56 -15.38 32.25
N SER A 489 -10.17 -14.51 33.06
CA SER A 489 -9.49 -13.47 33.84
C SER A 489 -9.00 -13.93 35.22
N ALA A 490 -9.31 -15.16 35.62
CA ALA A 490 -9.02 -15.68 36.97
C ALA A 490 -7.52 -15.74 37.33
N GLY A 491 -6.62 -15.79 36.32
CA GLY A 491 -5.18 -15.85 36.51
C GLY A 491 -4.47 -14.49 36.50
N TRP A 492 -5.19 -13.39 36.34
CA TRP A 492 -4.59 -12.05 36.24
C TRP A 492 -4.15 -11.51 37.61
N THR A 493 -3.08 -10.72 37.61
CA THR A 493 -2.54 -10.11 38.84
C THR A 493 -3.54 -9.12 39.42
N PRO A 494 -4.03 -9.32 40.67
CA PRO A 494 -4.99 -8.40 41.28
C PRO A 494 -4.40 -7.01 41.57
N LEU A 495 -5.23 -5.96 41.52
CA LEU A 495 -4.80 -4.59 41.83
C LEU A 495 -4.18 -4.42 43.22
N ALA A 496 -4.63 -5.20 44.21
CA ALA A 496 -4.03 -5.21 45.55
C ALA A 496 -2.58 -5.71 45.55
N THR A 497 -2.28 -6.72 44.71
CA THR A 497 -0.92 -7.22 44.52
C THR A 497 -0.06 -6.19 43.80
N VAL A 498 -0.59 -5.55 42.76
CA VAL A 498 0.10 -4.45 42.04
C VAL A 498 0.40 -3.30 43.00
N ARG A 499 -0.57 -2.87 43.82
CA ARG A 499 -0.37 -1.84 44.84
C ARG A 499 0.80 -2.20 45.77
N SER A 500 0.81 -3.43 46.28
CA SER A 500 1.89 -3.90 47.16
C SER A 500 3.26 -3.95 46.47
N GLN A 501 3.32 -4.21 45.16
CA GLN A 501 4.56 -4.12 44.38
C GLN A 501 5.04 -2.67 44.27
N LEU A 502 4.13 -1.74 43.96
CA LEU A 502 4.44 -0.32 43.82
C LEU A 502 4.84 0.33 45.16
N GLU A 503 4.21 -0.05 46.27
CA GLU A 503 4.61 0.38 47.63
C GLU A 503 6.02 -0.08 48.02
N ARG A 504 6.49 -1.19 47.43
CA ARG A 504 7.83 -1.73 47.63
C ARG A 504 8.82 -1.29 46.56
N ALA A 505 8.41 -0.43 45.62
CA ALA A 505 9.30 0.07 44.59
C ALA A 505 10.49 0.83 45.22
N PRO A 506 11.73 0.59 44.76
CA PRO A 506 12.89 1.30 45.28
C PRO A 506 12.74 2.82 45.15
N GLY A 507 13.26 3.54 46.14
CA GLY A 507 13.29 5.00 46.11
C GLY A 507 13.96 5.52 44.85
N GLY A 508 13.33 6.49 44.18
CA GLY A 508 13.79 7.01 42.89
C GLY A 508 13.14 6.33 41.67
N THR A 509 12.35 5.26 41.82
CA THR A 509 11.55 4.71 40.71
C THR A 509 10.58 5.78 40.19
N VAL A 510 10.47 5.93 38.88
CA VAL A 510 9.56 6.89 38.23
C VAL A 510 8.64 6.23 37.22
N GLU A 511 9.16 5.31 36.41
CA GLU A 511 8.39 4.62 35.39
C GLU A 511 7.82 3.32 35.93
N VAL A 512 6.53 3.09 35.66
CA VAL A 512 5.91 1.77 35.80
C VAL A 512 5.71 1.20 34.41
N LEU A 513 6.58 0.28 34.03
CA LEU A 513 6.49 -0.41 32.75
C LEU A 513 5.46 -1.54 32.88
N VAL A 514 4.29 -1.35 32.28
CA VAL A 514 3.20 -2.32 32.30
C VAL A 514 3.35 -3.24 31.08
N MET A 515 3.81 -4.46 31.30
CA MET A 515 4.01 -5.45 30.24
C MET A 515 3.06 -6.62 30.42
N SER A 516 2.44 -7.09 29.34
CA SER A 516 1.42 -8.13 29.43
C SER A 516 1.56 -9.17 28.34
N GLY A 517 1.19 -10.40 28.66
CA GLY A 517 0.78 -11.38 27.68
C GLY A 517 -0.49 -10.89 26.96
N GLU A 518 -0.69 -11.35 25.73
CA GLU A 518 -1.77 -10.86 24.88
C GLU A 518 -3.03 -11.72 25.00
N VAL A 519 -4.20 -11.05 25.04
CA VAL A 519 -5.52 -11.69 24.95
C VAL A 519 -6.02 -11.67 23.50
N HIS A 520 -6.47 -12.82 23.01
CA HIS A 520 -6.89 -12.99 21.61
C HIS A 520 -8.04 -12.02 21.23
N PRO A 521 -7.96 -11.29 20.10
CA PRO A 521 -8.97 -10.28 19.71
C PRO A 521 -10.39 -10.83 19.53
N GLY A 522 -10.53 -12.09 19.11
CA GLY A 522 -11.82 -12.78 19.03
C GLY A 522 -12.50 -13.10 20.37
N LEU A 523 -11.82 -12.96 21.52
CA LEU A 523 -12.42 -13.12 22.84
C LEU A 523 -12.93 -11.76 23.35
N VAL A 524 -13.87 -11.16 22.64
CA VAL A 524 -14.27 -9.74 22.76
C VAL A 524 -14.50 -9.30 24.22
N ASN A 525 -15.24 -10.08 25.00
CA ASN A 525 -15.55 -9.74 26.40
C ASN A 525 -14.30 -9.78 27.30
N ILE A 526 -13.53 -10.87 27.23
CA ILE A 526 -12.30 -11.03 28.01
C ILE A 526 -11.24 -9.99 27.59
N ARG A 527 -11.20 -9.63 26.31
CA ARG A 527 -10.29 -8.59 25.82
C ARG A 527 -10.66 -7.21 26.35
N ALA A 528 -11.95 -6.87 26.37
CA ALA A 528 -12.42 -5.63 26.98
C ALA A 528 -12.07 -5.56 28.48
N GLU A 529 -12.29 -6.66 29.23
CA GLU A 529 -11.88 -6.77 30.64
C GLU A 529 -10.37 -6.59 30.80
N TRP A 530 -9.57 -7.19 29.91
CA TRP A 530 -8.11 -7.10 29.95
C TRP A 530 -7.62 -5.67 29.71
N VAL A 531 -8.17 -4.98 28.71
CA VAL A 531 -7.84 -3.57 28.43
C VAL A 531 -8.23 -2.68 29.61
N GLN A 532 -9.39 -2.92 30.22
CA GLN A 532 -9.80 -2.18 31.41
C GLN A 532 -8.89 -2.47 32.60
N HIS A 533 -8.49 -3.72 32.84
CA HIS A 533 -7.57 -4.08 33.91
C HIS A 533 -6.19 -3.42 33.74
N VAL A 534 -5.67 -3.35 32.51
CA VAL A 534 -4.45 -2.59 32.18
C VAL A 534 -4.65 -1.10 32.48
N ALA A 535 -5.80 -0.52 32.13
CA ALA A 535 -6.12 0.87 32.44
C ALA A 535 -6.19 1.13 33.95
N ASP A 536 -6.78 0.21 34.71
CA ASP A 536 -6.91 0.31 36.17
C ASP A 536 -5.54 0.24 36.86
N ILE A 537 -4.64 -0.61 36.37
CA ILE A 537 -3.23 -0.64 36.82
C ILE A 537 -2.53 0.69 36.53
N CYS A 538 -2.73 1.27 35.34
CA CYS A 538 -2.13 2.55 34.98
C CYS A 538 -2.67 3.69 35.86
N ASN A 539 -3.98 3.72 36.11
CA ASN A 539 -4.60 4.70 37.02
C ASN A 539 -4.07 4.56 38.45
N LEU A 540 -3.96 3.33 38.97
CA LEU A 540 -3.36 3.07 40.27
C LEU A 540 -1.93 3.62 40.37
N ALA A 541 -1.11 3.36 39.36
CA ALA A 541 0.26 3.89 39.30
C ALA A 541 0.28 5.43 39.26
N LEU A 542 -0.60 6.07 38.48
CA LEU A 542 -0.75 7.53 38.45
C LEU A 542 -1.19 8.12 39.79
N ASP A 543 -2.13 7.48 40.47
CA ASP A 543 -2.62 7.91 41.78
C ASP A 543 -1.53 7.82 42.86
N MET A 544 -0.57 6.90 42.67
CA MET A 544 0.60 6.73 43.53
C MET A 544 1.81 7.59 43.12
N GLY A 545 1.66 8.44 42.08
CA GLY A 545 2.70 9.36 41.64
C GLY A 545 3.73 8.77 40.67
N PHE A 546 3.47 7.59 40.10
CA PHE A 546 4.32 7.00 39.07
C PHE A 546 3.87 7.39 37.66
N MET A 547 4.73 7.12 36.68
CA MET A 547 4.50 7.37 35.26
C MET A 547 4.30 6.06 34.49
N PRO A 548 3.06 5.68 34.12
CA PRO A 548 2.82 4.45 33.38
C PRO A 548 3.32 4.50 31.95
N HIS A 549 3.91 3.38 31.52
CA HIS A 549 4.27 3.09 30.14
C HIS A 549 3.83 1.67 29.79
N THR A 550 2.89 1.51 28.86
CA THR A 550 2.36 0.19 28.51
C THR A 550 3.05 -0.42 27.29
N ASN A 551 3.41 -1.70 27.37
CA ASN A 551 3.86 -2.52 26.24
C ASN A 551 3.10 -3.86 26.28
N VAL A 552 1.89 -3.85 25.73
CA VAL A 552 0.89 -4.91 25.92
C VAL A 552 0.51 -5.64 24.61
N GLY A 553 1.25 -5.40 23.53
CA GLY A 553 0.96 -5.98 22.22
C GLY A 553 0.05 -5.08 21.36
N PRO A 554 -0.38 -5.57 20.17
CA PRO A 554 -1.19 -4.79 19.25
C PRO A 554 -2.59 -4.48 19.80
N LEU A 555 -2.96 -3.21 19.75
CA LEU A 555 -4.25 -2.68 20.18
C LEU A 555 -5.00 -2.10 18.98
N SER A 556 -6.33 -2.16 19.03
CA SER A 556 -7.20 -1.41 18.13
C SER A 556 -7.23 0.08 18.50
N GLU A 557 -7.69 0.92 17.58
CA GLU A 557 -7.82 2.37 17.82
C GLU A 557 -8.70 2.69 19.05
N ALA A 558 -9.79 1.94 19.25
CA ALA A 558 -10.65 2.10 20.41
C ALA A 558 -9.93 1.74 21.73
N GLU A 559 -9.10 0.70 21.72
CA GLU A 559 -8.33 0.28 22.90
C GLU A 559 -7.19 1.26 23.20
N PHE A 560 -6.52 1.78 22.17
CA PHE A 560 -5.59 2.88 22.34
C PHE A 560 -6.26 4.12 22.94
N ALA A 561 -7.48 4.46 22.52
CA ALA A 561 -8.22 5.59 23.07
C ALA A 561 -8.55 5.42 24.56
N VAL A 562 -8.76 4.18 25.04
CA VAL A 562 -8.94 3.86 26.46
C VAL A 562 -7.64 4.03 27.25
N LEU A 563 -6.50 3.58 26.71
CA LEU A 563 -5.23 3.57 27.43
C LEU A 563 -4.44 4.88 27.32
N LYS A 564 -4.62 5.66 26.25
CA LYS A 564 -3.91 6.92 26.00
C LYS A 564 -4.00 7.92 27.17
N PRO A 565 -5.16 8.16 27.81
CA PRO A 565 -5.28 9.16 28.88
C PRO A 565 -4.52 8.80 30.16
N VAL A 566 -4.08 7.54 30.30
CA VAL A 566 -3.43 7.00 31.50
C VAL A 566 -1.98 6.56 31.27
N ASN A 567 -1.39 6.91 30.11
CA ASN A 567 -0.04 6.51 29.72
C ASN A 567 0.80 7.71 29.27
N PHE A 568 2.04 7.82 29.78
CA PHE A 568 3.00 8.82 29.32
C PHE A 568 3.64 8.43 27.98
N SER A 569 3.83 7.13 27.79
CA SER A 569 4.29 6.50 26.55
C SER A 569 3.58 5.16 26.40
N MET A 570 3.48 4.67 25.18
CA MET A 570 3.08 3.29 24.89
C MET A 570 4.10 2.64 23.96
N GLY A 571 4.16 1.32 23.95
CA GLY A 571 5.18 0.60 23.21
C GLY A 571 4.70 -0.65 22.51
N LEU A 572 5.33 -0.93 21.38
CA LEU A 572 5.20 -2.17 20.62
C LEU A 572 6.45 -2.37 19.76
N MET A 573 7.19 -3.46 19.97
CA MET A 573 8.26 -3.84 19.03
C MET A 573 7.66 -4.15 17.66
N LEU A 574 8.17 -3.53 16.59
CA LEU A 574 7.87 -3.93 15.21
C LEU A 574 8.41 -5.33 14.93
N GLU A 575 9.54 -5.65 15.55
CA GLU A 575 10.32 -6.87 15.34
C GLU A 575 10.91 -6.91 13.94
N GLN A 576 10.12 -7.21 12.90
CA GLN A 576 10.54 -7.26 11.51
C GLN A 576 9.40 -6.92 10.53
N VAL A 577 9.73 -6.47 9.33
CA VAL A 577 8.76 -6.21 8.24
C VAL A 577 8.37 -7.46 7.44
N VAL A 578 8.95 -8.61 7.78
CA VAL A 578 8.67 -9.91 7.15
C VAL A 578 8.16 -10.91 8.17
N ALA A 579 7.33 -11.86 7.72
CA ALA A 579 6.92 -12.98 8.57
C ALA A 579 8.10 -13.95 8.75
N LEU A 580 8.44 -14.26 10.00
CA LEU A 580 9.54 -15.16 10.34
C LEU A 580 9.04 -16.53 10.83
N PRO A 581 9.82 -17.61 10.63
CA PRO A 581 9.46 -18.95 11.11
C PRO A 581 9.15 -18.99 12.62
N VAL A 582 9.88 -18.21 13.43
CA VAL A 582 9.68 -18.11 14.88
C VAL A 582 8.32 -17.53 15.31
N HIS A 583 7.57 -16.94 14.35
CA HIS A 583 6.23 -16.39 14.55
C HIS A 583 5.11 -17.27 13.99
N ARG A 584 5.39 -18.48 13.50
CA ARG A 584 4.40 -19.37 12.84
C ARG A 584 3.11 -19.55 13.64
N HIS A 585 3.20 -19.58 14.97
CA HIS A 585 2.06 -19.73 15.88
C HIS A 585 1.79 -18.45 16.70
N ALA A 586 2.17 -17.30 16.16
CA ALA A 586 2.09 -16.01 16.82
C ALA A 586 1.45 -14.97 15.88
N PRO A 587 0.14 -15.08 15.59
CA PRO A 587 -0.53 -14.27 14.58
C PRO A 587 -0.45 -12.75 14.84
N SER A 588 -0.36 -12.31 16.10
CA SER A 588 -0.20 -10.86 16.38
C SER A 588 1.20 -10.34 16.04
N LYS A 589 2.18 -11.23 15.82
CA LYS A 589 3.53 -10.89 15.38
C LYS A 589 3.62 -10.65 13.88
N HIS A 590 2.54 -10.88 13.14
CA HIS A 590 2.53 -10.59 11.71
C HIS A 590 2.84 -9.11 11.44
N PRO A 591 3.78 -8.79 10.51
CA PRO A 591 4.26 -7.42 10.31
C PRO A 591 3.15 -6.39 10.07
N SER A 592 2.15 -6.73 9.25
CA SER A 592 1.04 -5.82 8.96
C SER A 592 0.26 -5.43 10.20
N VAL A 593 0.05 -6.34 11.15
CA VAL A 593 -0.67 -6.08 12.41
C VAL A 593 0.14 -5.13 13.30
N ARG A 594 1.45 -5.31 13.37
CA ARG A 594 2.33 -4.47 14.21
C ARG A 594 2.51 -3.07 13.61
N ILE A 595 2.74 -2.98 12.31
CA ILE A 595 2.83 -1.70 11.58
C ILE A 595 1.52 -0.92 11.74
N GLU A 596 0.37 -1.59 11.63
CA GLU A 596 -0.95 -0.99 11.78
C GLU A 596 -1.19 -0.45 13.19
N ALA A 597 -0.81 -1.21 14.23
CA ALA A 597 -0.92 -0.73 15.61
C ALA A 597 -0.01 0.47 15.89
N ILE A 598 1.22 0.48 15.38
CA ILE A 598 2.14 1.64 15.49
C ILE A 598 1.54 2.84 14.74
N ARG A 599 1.02 2.64 13.52
CA ARG A 599 0.34 3.69 12.75
C ARG A 599 -0.83 4.29 13.52
N ALA A 600 -1.70 3.45 14.10
CA ALA A 600 -2.87 3.88 14.87
C ALA A 600 -2.46 4.71 16.09
N ALA A 601 -1.41 4.31 16.82
CA ALA A 601 -0.87 5.11 17.92
C ALA A 601 -0.39 6.49 17.44
N GLY A 602 0.23 6.56 16.26
CA GLY A 602 0.64 7.83 15.64
C GLY A 602 -0.50 8.73 15.20
N GLU A 603 -1.61 8.18 14.73
CA GLU A 603 -2.82 8.95 14.40
C GLU A 603 -3.51 9.51 15.63
N LEU A 604 -3.46 8.76 16.73
CA LEU A 604 -3.93 9.24 18.02
C LEU A 604 -2.94 10.17 18.71
N GLY A 605 -1.74 10.38 18.17
CA GLY A 605 -0.72 11.25 18.76
C GLY A 605 -0.26 10.77 20.14
N ILE A 606 0.09 9.49 20.23
CA ILE A 606 0.63 8.85 21.43
C ILE A 606 2.16 8.82 21.31
N PRO A 607 2.94 9.36 22.28
CA PRO A 607 4.38 9.12 22.33
C PRO A 607 4.65 7.62 22.36
N PHE A 608 5.45 7.13 21.42
CA PHE A 608 5.51 5.70 21.17
C PHE A 608 6.94 5.18 21.08
N THR A 609 7.19 4.07 21.78
CA THR A 609 8.46 3.35 21.77
C THR A 609 8.29 2.07 20.94
N THR A 610 9.16 1.88 19.95
CA THR A 610 9.14 0.70 19.08
C THR A 610 10.57 0.25 18.80
N GLY A 611 10.78 -0.70 17.90
CA GLY A 611 12.10 -1.22 17.60
C GLY A 611 12.08 -2.54 16.87
N ILE A 612 13.28 -3.03 16.59
CA ILE A 612 13.51 -4.30 15.91
C ILE A 612 14.27 -5.27 16.81
N LEU A 613 13.99 -6.56 16.63
CA LEU A 613 14.77 -7.64 17.26
C LEU A 613 15.86 -8.10 16.29
N CYS A 614 17.07 -8.34 16.80
CA CYS A 614 18.22 -8.75 15.99
C CYS A 614 18.62 -10.19 16.33
N GLY A 615 18.62 -11.11 15.36
CA GLY A 615 19.01 -12.51 15.53
C GLY A 615 17.84 -13.49 15.69
N ILE A 616 16.62 -13.10 15.32
CA ILE A 616 15.43 -13.97 15.41
C ILE A 616 15.10 -14.70 14.10
N GLY A 617 16.00 -14.62 13.11
CA GLY A 617 15.90 -15.30 11.81
C GLY A 617 15.79 -14.34 10.62
N GLU A 618 15.91 -13.04 10.84
CA GLU A 618 15.94 -12.03 9.80
C GLU A 618 17.32 -11.89 9.12
N THR A 619 17.33 -11.31 7.93
CA THR A 619 18.54 -10.88 7.20
C THR A 619 18.89 -9.43 7.53
N GLU A 620 20.13 -9.03 7.22
CA GLU A 620 20.57 -7.64 7.33
C GLU A 620 19.66 -6.68 6.55
N LYS A 621 19.33 -7.04 5.30
CA LYS A 621 18.42 -6.26 4.46
C LYS A 621 17.07 -6.02 5.15
N GLN A 622 16.50 -7.05 5.77
CA GLN A 622 15.20 -6.95 6.45
C GLN A 622 15.26 -6.08 7.72
N ARG A 623 16.40 -6.04 8.42
CA ARG A 623 16.61 -5.07 9.51
C ARG A 623 16.58 -3.64 9.00
N LEU A 624 17.27 -3.36 7.89
CA LEU A 624 17.31 -2.02 7.29
C LEU A 624 15.92 -1.61 6.76
N GLU A 625 15.23 -2.49 6.03
CA GLU A 625 13.85 -2.27 5.56
C GLU A 625 12.89 -2.00 6.73
N SER A 626 13.08 -2.68 7.88
CA SER A 626 12.29 -2.42 9.08
C SER A 626 12.55 -1.03 9.66
N LEU A 627 13.79 -0.57 9.68
CA LEU A 627 14.14 0.79 10.10
C LEU A 627 13.58 1.85 9.15
N GLU A 628 13.56 1.59 7.84
CA GLU A 628 12.96 2.47 6.83
C GLU A 628 11.44 2.61 7.03
N VAL A 629 10.75 1.51 7.37
CA VAL A 629 9.32 1.56 7.73
C VAL A 629 9.08 2.41 8.97
N LEU A 630 9.90 2.24 10.01
CA LEU A 630 9.82 3.08 11.22
C LEU A 630 10.11 4.56 10.92
N ALA A 631 11.11 4.85 10.08
CA ALA A 631 11.42 6.20 9.63
C ALA A 631 10.23 6.84 8.88
N GLY A 632 9.57 6.07 8.00
CA GLY A 632 8.37 6.52 7.30
C GLY A 632 7.20 6.81 8.23
N LEU A 633 6.96 5.96 9.23
CA LEU A 633 5.95 6.19 10.27
C LEU A 633 6.27 7.44 11.10
N GLN A 634 7.54 7.66 11.45
CA GLN A 634 7.96 8.87 12.14
C GLN A 634 7.79 10.12 11.27
N GLN A 635 8.20 10.08 10.00
CA GLN A 635 8.06 11.23 9.10
C GLN A 635 6.60 11.66 8.94
N LYS A 636 5.68 10.69 8.95
CA LYS A 636 4.25 10.93 8.77
C LYS A 636 3.56 11.42 10.06
N HIS A 637 3.85 10.80 11.20
CA HIS A 637 3.09 11.00 12.44
C HIS A 637 3.88 11.77 13.52
N GLY A 638 5.22 11.69 13.50
CA GLY A 638 6.11 12.40 14.42
C GLY A 638 5.95 11.98 15.88
N HIS A 639 5.60 10.72 16.12
CA HIS A 639 5.17 10.16 17.41
C HIS A 639 6.14 9.12 17.97
N LEU A 640 7.03 8.57 17.15
CA LEU A 640 8.08 7.64 17.57
C LEU A 640 9.17 8.42 18.27
N GLN A 641 9.29 8.22 19.58
CA GLN A 641 10.35 8.86 20.38
C GLN A 641 11.61 8.00 20.45
N GLU A 642 11.44 6.67 20.44
CA GLU A 642 12.49 5.71 20.70
C GLU A 642 12.38 4.51 19.75
N CYS A 643 13.52 4.13 19.17
CA CYS A 643 13.72 2.90 18.40
C CYS A 643 14.72 2.01 19.12
N ILE A 644 14.24 0.88 19.63
CA ILE A 644 15.03 -0.13 20.33
C ILE A 644 15.71 -1.03 19.30
N LEU A 645 17.03 -1.13 19.37
CA LEU A 645 17.81 -2.15 18.67
C LEU A 645 18.18 -3.22 19.68
N GLN A 646 17.38 -4.27 19.75
CA GLN A 646 17.49 -5.30 20.77
C GLN A 646 18.01 -6.61 20.17
N PRO A 647 19.24 -7.02 20.48
CA PRO A 647 19.71 -8.36 20.19
C PRO A 647 18.86 -9.41 20.89
N HIS A 648 18.60 -10.52 20.21
CA HIS A 648 18.06 -11.73 20.83
C HIS A 648 19.18 -12.43 21.60
N SER A 649 18.83 -12.85 22.82
CA SER A 649 19.69 -13.71 23.63
C SER A 649 18.87 -14.92 24.07
N THR A 650 19.44 -16.12 23.89
CA THR A 650 18.79 -17.37 24.29
C THR A 650 18.71 -17.46 25.81
N GLY A 651 17.48 -17.57 26.33
CA GLY A 651 17.21 -17.74 27.77
C GLY A 651 16.91 -19.19 28.14
N SER A 652 16.96 -19.49 29.44
CA SER A 652 16.71 -20.79 30.05
C SER A 652 15.25 -21.25 29.92
N GLN A 653 14.32 -20.32 29.69
CA GLN A 653 12.88 -20.59 29.55
C GLN A 653 12.42 -20.75 28.09
N GLN A 654 13.34 -20.62 27.12
CA GLN A 654 13.06 -20.79 25.70
C GLN A 654 12.86 -22.29 25.40
N ARG A 655 11.63 -22.66 25.02
CA ARG A 655 11.24 -24.08 24.96
C ARG A 655 11.58 -24.78 23.64
N GLU A 656 11.59 -24.05 22.52
CA GLU A 656 11.77 -24.63 21.19
C GLU A 656 12.54 -23.68 20.26
N THR A 657 13.47 -24.22 19.49
CA THR A 657 14.17 -23.54 18.39
C THR A 657 13.78 -24.29 17.12
N PRO A 658 13.05 -23.68 16.17
CA PRO A 658 12.73 -24.34 14.91
C PRO A 658 14.01 -24.86 14.22
N SER A 659 13.97 -26.04 13.60
CA SER A 659 15.15 -26.62 12.95
C SER A 659 15.67 -25.80 11.76
N ASP A 660 14.82 -24.91 11.23
CA ASP A 660 15.11 -23.93 10.19
C ASP A 660 15.54 -22.55 10.75
N TRP A 661 15.61 -22.38 12.08
CA TRP A 661 16.13 -21.15 12.69
C TRP A 661 17.66 -21.18 12.71
N GLN A 662 18.25 -20.25 11.96
CA GLN A 662 19.65 -19.87 12.09
C GLN A 662 19.68 -18.44 12.66
N SER A 663 20.18 -18.28 13.88
CA SER A 663 20.51 -16.93 14.38
C SER A 663 21.75 -16.45 13.65
N THR A 664 21.64 -15.32 12.94
CA THR A 664 22.66 -14.79 12.04
C THR A 664 23.25 -13.46 12.52
N PHE A 665 22.94 -13.03 13.75
CA PHE A 665 23.35 -11.72 14.25
C PHE A 665 24.54 -11.83 15.22
N ASP A 666 25.71 -11.34 14.79
CA ASP A 666 26.85 -11.16 15.68
C ASP A 666 26.66 -9.87 16.49
N LEU A 667 26.79 -9.96 17.81
CA LEU A 667 26.72 -8.79 18.69
C LEU A 667 27.75 -7.70 18.35
N ASN A 668 28.86 -8.07 17.72
CA ASN A 668 29.86 -7.12 17.23
C ASN A 668 29.36 -6.25 16.07
N ASP A 669 28.30 -6.64 15.37
CA ASP A 669 27.68 -5.88 14.27
C ASP A 669 26.70 -4.81 14.77
N LEU A 670 26.33 -4.85 16.06
CA LEU A 670 25.37 -3.91 16.65
C LEU A 670 25.78 -2.43 16.50
N PRO A 671 27.05 -2.02 16.68
CA PRO A 671 27.51 -0.66 16.39
C PRO A 671 27.28 -0.25 14.92
N ASP A 672 27.46 -1.15 13.97
CA ASP A 672 27.24 -0.86 12.55
C ASP A 672 25.75 -0.68 12.25
N LEU A 673 24.90 -1.54 12.84
CA LEU A 673 23.45 -1.38 12.77
C LEU A 673 22.97 -0.07 13.41
N ILE A 674 23.58 0.38 14.51
CA ILE A 674 23.27 1.68 15.14
C ILE A 674 23.61 2.82 14.19
N ARG A 675 24.77 2.81 13.51
CA ARG A 675 25.12 3.84 12.52
C ARG A 675 24.14 3.84 11.35
N ALA A 676 23.75 2.67 10.86
CA ALA A 676 22.73 2.54 9.83
C ALA A 676 21.39 3.12 10.29
N ALA A 677 20.93 2.74 11.49
CA ALA A 677 19.70 3.27 12.07
C ALA A 677 19.76 4.79 12.29
N ARG A 678 20.92 5.36 12.64
CA ARG A 678 21.12 6.82 12.71
C ARG A 678 21.00 7.51 11.37
N SER A 679 21.46 6.87 10.29
CA SER A 679 21.34 7.41 8.94
C SER A 679 19.91 7.34 8.38
N ILE A 680 19.13 6.35 8.82
CA ILE A 680 17.76 6.08 8.33
C ILE A 680 16.70 6.83 9.15
N LEU A 681 16.80 6.78 10.47
CA LEU A 681 15.80 7.37 11.37
C LEU A 681 16.07 8.87 11.55
N PRO A 682 15.01 9.72 11.56
CA PRO A 682 15.18 11.15 11.84
C PRO A 682 15.77 11.39 13.23
N ASP A 683 16.55 12.47 13.40
CA ASP A 683 17.19 12.86 14.68
C ASP A 683 16.21 12.98 15.86
N SER A 684 14.92 13.19 15.57
CA SER A 684 13.86 13.17 16.58
C SER A 684 13.66 11.82 17.29
N VAL A 685 14.22 10.72 16.75
CA VAL A 685 14.06 9.36 17.29
C VAL A 685 15.34 8.93 18.02
N GLY A 686 15.22 8.72 19.33
CA GLY A 686 16.26 8.11 20.15
C GLY A 686 16.53 6.67 19.72
N ILE A 687 17.79 6.24 19.80
CA ILE A 687 18.19 4.85 19.57
C ILE A 687 18.53 4.33 20.93
N GLN A 688 17.76 3.32 21.30
CA GLN A 688 17.87 2.63 22.56
C GLN A 688 18.61 1.32 22.36
N VAL A 689 19.54 1.02 23.27
CA VAL A 689 20.15 -0.31 23.40
C VAL A 689 19.96 -0.84 24.82
N PRO A 690 19.50 -2.09 25.00
CA PRO A 690 19.27 -2.66 26.32
C PRO A 690 20.60 -3.01 27.00
N PRO A 691 20.97 -2.36 28.13
CA PRO A 691 22.30 -2.51 28.73
C PRO A 691 22.56 -3.93 29.25
N ASN A 692 21.53 -4.65 29.70
CA ASN A 692 21.65 -6.04 30.16
C ASN A 692 22.07 -7.02 29.06
N LEU A 693 21.80 -6.71 27.79
CA LEU A 693 22.14 -7.58 26.66
C LEU A 693 23.46 -7.20 25.98
N VAL A 694 24.03 -6.03 26.30
CA VAL A 694 25.27 -5.53 25.66
C VAL A 694 26.43 -5.33 26.64
N ALA A 695 26.17 -5.07 27.92
CA ALA A 695 27.21 -4.72 28.89
C ALA A 695 28.07 -5.92 29.35
N SER A 696 27.58 -7.15 29.15
CA SER A 696 28.35 -8.37 29.46
C SER A 696 29.60 -8.52 28.58
N GLN A 697 29.56 -7.97 27.36
CA GLN A 697 30.71 -7.96 26.45
C GLN A 697 31.53 -6.69 26.64
N LYS A 698 32.76 -6.86 27.16
CA LYS A 698 33.67 -5.75 27.48
C LYS A 698 33.81 -4.77 26.30
N GLY A 699 33.42 -3.52 26.53
CA GLY A 699 33.55 -2.42 25.57
C GLY A 699 32.47 -2.35 24.49
N LEU A 700 31.54 -3.30 24.39
CA LEU A 700 30.48 -3.27 23.38
C LEU A 700 29.52 -2.10 23.62
N LEU A 701 29.06 -1.91 24.85
CA LEU A 701 28.18 -0.78 25.21
C LEU A 701 28.80 0.56 24.77
N ARG A 702 30.09 0.76 25.04
CA ARG A 702 30.79 1.96 24.58
C ARG A 702 30.79 2.11 23.06
N ARG A 703 31.08 1.04 22.31
CA ARG A 703 31.05 1.10 20.84
C ARG A 703 29.65 1.43 20.31
N CYS A 704 28.60 0.95 20.97
CA CYS A 704 27.22 1.30 20.64
C CYS A 704 26.94 2.80 20.87
N LEU A 705 27.45 3.37 21.97
CA LEU A 705 27.33 4.80 22.23
C LEU A 705 28.15 5.63 21.21
N ASP A 706 29.39 5.24 20.94
CA ASP A 706 30.23 5.90 19.93
C ASP A 706 29.60 5.83 18.51
N ALA A 707 28.76 4.81 18.25
CA ALA A 707 27.99 4.67 17.01
C ALA A 707 26.71 5.52 16.94
N GLY A 708 26.25 6.10 18.04
CA GLY A 708 25.09 7.01 18.07
C GLY A 708 23.88 6.53 18.88
N ALA A 709 24.01 5.46 19.67
CA ALA A 709 23.02 5.16 20.71
C ALA A 709 23.13 6.20 21.83
N ARG A 710 21.98 6.65 22.35
CA ARG A 710 21.91 7.69 23.40
C ARG A 710 20.93 7.35 24.52
N ASP A 711 20.27 6.20 24.44
CA ASP A 711 19.30 5.78 25.43
C ASP A 711 19.52 4.31 25.84
N LEU A 712 19.35 4.02 27.13
CA LEU A 712 19.48 2.68 27.72
C LEU A 712 18.13 2.09 28.14
N GLY A 713 17.03 2.82 27.91
CA GLY A 713 15.67 2.42 28.17
C GLY A 713 15.28 2.52 29.65
N GLY A 714 14.19 1.84 29.98
CA GLY A 714 13.77 1.61 31.36
C GLY A 714 14.72 0.62 32.05
N ILE A 715 15.45 1.08 33.07
CA ILE A 715 16.31 0.22 33.89
C ILE A 715 15.59 -0.10 35.19
N SER A 716 15.27 -1.39 35.36
CA SER A 716 14.59 -1.91 36.54
C SER A 716 15.45 -1.79 37.79
N LEU A 717 15.01 -1.00 38.78
CA LEU A 717 15.76 -0.80 40.03
C LEU A 717 15.71 -2.00 40.98
N VAL A 718 14.86 -2.99 40.70
CA VAL A 718 14.81 -4.28 41.41
C VAL A 718 15.70 -5.35 40.76
N ASN A 719 16.55 -4.96 39.80
CA ASN A 719 17.49 -5.83 39.07
C ASN A 719 16.82 -7.08 38.48
N LYS A 720 15.62 -6.93 37.90
CA LYS A 720 14.88 -8.01 37.25
C LYS A 720 14.34 -7.54 35.90
N ASP A 721 14.65 -8.28 34.85
CA ASP A 721 14.01 -8.19 33.53
C ASP A 721 12.99 -9.34 33.42
N GLU A 722 11.73 -9.02 33.16
CA GLU A 722 10.68 -10.04 33.03
C GLU A 722 10.67 -10.71 31.65
N VAL A 723 11.23 -10.04 30.63
CA VAL A 723 11.31 -10.58 29.26
C VAL A 723 12.56 -11.44 29.08
N ASN A 724 13.68 -11.01 29.67
CA ASN A 724 14.97 -11.71 29.61
C ASN A 724 15.46 -12.02 31.04
N PRO A 725 14.80 -12.93 31.78
CA PRO A 725 15.08 -13.15 33.20
C PRO A 725 16.51 -13.62 33.51
N ASP A 726 17.20 -14.24 32.54
CA ASP A 726 18.60 -14.67 32.69
C ASP A 726 19.61 -13.52 32.52
N PHE A 727 19.16 -12.35 32.05
CA PHE A 727 20.00 -11.20 31.71
C PHE A 727 19.65 -10.01 32.60
N VAL A 728 20.31 -9.95 33.76
CA VAL A 728 20.06 -8.95 34.80
C VAL A 728 20.58 -7.56 34.38
N PHE A 729 19.81 -6.52 34.73
CA PHE A 729 20.24 -5.13 34.53
C PHE A 729 21.53 -4.80 35.30
N PRO A 730 22.50 -4.12 34.67
CA PRO A 730 23.63 -3.55 35.39
C PRO A 730 23.14 -2.53 36.41
N GLY A 731 23.70 -2.54 37.63
CA GLY A 731 23.37 -1.54 38.63
C GLY A 731 23.75 -0.12 38.15
N VAL A 732 22.81 0.83 38.27
CA VAL A 732 22.97 2.22 37.80
C VAL A 732 24.29 2.86 38.25
N PRO A 733 24.75 2.75 39.52
CA PRO A 733 26.03 3.32 39.93
C PRO A 733 27.24 2.69 39.22
N GLY A 734 27.17 1.41 38.88
CA GLY A 734 28.22 0.72 38.11
C GLY A 734 28.27 1.21 36.68
N LEU A 735 27.10 1.30 36.05
CA LEU A 735 26.92 1.82 34.70
C LEU A 735 27.42 3.26 34.58
N ALA A 736 27.06 4.14 35.52
CA ALA A 736 27.54 5.52 35.56
C ALA A 736 29.08 5.61 35.64
N ARG A 737 29.74 4.76 36.44
CA ARG A 737 31.21 4.72 36.53
C ARG A 737 31.84 4.24 35.22
N GLU A 738 31.29 3.19 34.61
CA GLU A 738 31.79 2.67 33.33
C GLU A 738 31.70 3.72 32.21
N LEU A 739 30.57 4.42 32.14
CA LEU A 739 30.33 5.47 31.16
C LEU A 739 31.22 6.70 31.38
N ALA A 740 31.42 7.11 32.65
CA ALA A 740 32.27 8.23 33.01
C ALA A 740 33.74 8.04 32.59
N VAL A 741 34.27 6.80 32.68
CA VAL A 741 35.63 6.47 32.17
C VAL A 741 35.75 6.76 30.67
N SER A 742 34.64 6.69 29.94
CA SER A 742 34.58 6.92 28.50
C SER A 742 34.08 8.33 28.15
N GLY A 743 33.96 9.22 29.15
CA GLY A 743 33.52 10.59 29.00
C GLY A 743 32.01 10.77 28.80
N TYR A 744 31.20 9.72 28.98
CA TYR A 744 29.74 9.80 28.90
C TYR A 744 29.13 10.10 30.27
N GLU A 745 28.12 10.96 30.30
CA GLU A 745 27.31 11.25 31.48
C GLU A 745 26.00 10.47 31.41
N LEU A 746 25.72 9.65 32.44
CA LEU A 746 24.45 8.96 32.56
C LEU A 746 23.43 9.85 33.29
N ARG A 747 22.28 10.10 32.66
CA ARG A 747 21.23 10.98 33.19
C ARG A 747 19.88 10.28 33.23
N GLU A 748 19.13 10.52 34.30
CA GLU A 748 17.75 10.05 34.41
C GLU A 748 16.82 10.87 33.52
N ARG A 749 15.79 10.20 32.98
CA ARG A 749 14.69 10.82 32.23
C ARG A 749 13.35 10.20 32.62
N PRO A 750 12.21 10.86 32.32
CA PRO A 750 10.91 10.22 32.35
C PRO A 750 10.74 9.23 31.17
N PRO A 751 9.68 8.39 31.18
CA PRO A 751 9.37 7.46 30.09
C PRO A 751 8.98 8.13 28.76
N VAL A 752 8.87 9.46 28.75
CA VAL A 752 8.53 10.26 27.57
C VAL A 752 9.56 11.36 27.34
N TYR A 753 10.05 11.48 26.11
CA TYR A 753 11.01 12.51 25.73
C TYR A 753 10.38 13.91 25.81
N PRO A 754 11.12 14.93 26.29
CA PRO A 754 10.56 16.27 26.50
C PRO A 754 9.86 16.88 25.28
N THR A 755 10.40 16.66 24.08
CA THR A 755 9.83 17.14 22.82
C THR A 755 8.47 16.49 22.51
N PHE A 756 8.32 15.20 22.81
CA PHE A 756 7.09 14.44 22.63
C PHE A 756 6.08 14.75 23.73
N ALA A 757 6.53 14.90 24.97
CA ALA A 757 5.69 15.30 26.09
C ALA A 757 4.99 16.64 25.82
N ARG A 758 5.75 17.66 25.41
CA ARG A 758 5.22 18.99 25.06
C ARG A 758 4.19 18.95 23.93
N ARG A 759 4.42 18.05 22.95
CA ARG A 759 3.57 17.93 21.78
C ARG A 759 2.27 17.19 22.07
N PHE A 760 2.34 16.06 22.78
CA PHE A 760 1.27 15.07 22.82
C PHE A 760 0.57 14.94 24.17
N LEU A 761 1.26 15.20 25.30
CA LEU A 761 0.64 15.09 26.62
C LEU A 761 -0.24 16.30 26.93
N LYS A 762 -1.34 16.05 27.64
CA LYS A 762 -2.35 17.04 28.05
C LYS A 762 -2.92 16.69 29.43
N GLY A 763 -3.54 17.69 30.07
CA GLY A 763 -4.25 17.53 31.34
C GLY A 763 -3.40 16.87 32.42
N ARG A 764 -4.00 15.91 33.13
CA ARG A 764 -3.41 15.20 34.28
C ARG A 764 -2.01 14.63 34.01
N LEU A 765 -1.74 14.10 32.81
CA LEU A 765 -0.43 13.53 32.49
C LEU A 765 0.66 14.60 32.41
N LEU A 766 0.37 15.74 31.78
CA LEU A 766 1.32 16.84 31.71
C LEU A 766 1.54 17.47 33.09
N GLU A 767 0.48 17.64 33.88
CA GLU A 767 0.56 18.14 35.25
C GLU A 767 1.41 17.24 36.14
N SER A 768 1.21 15.91 36.05
CA SER A 768 2.03 14.93 36.77
C SER A 768 3.49 14.96 36.31
N LEU A 769 3.78 15.08 35.01
CA LEU A 769 5.15 15.24 34.51
C LEU A 769 5.85 16.46 35.13
N MET A 770 5.13 17.58 35.23
CA MET A 770 5.66 18.84 35.74
C MET A 770 5.97 18.81 37.24
N GLN A 771 5.40 17.87 38.02
CA GLN A 771 5.80 17.68 39.42
C GLN A 771 7.25 17.18 39.55
N HIS A 772 7.82 16.67 38.47
CA HIS A 772 9.21 16.22 38.39
C HIS A 772 10.10 17.17 37.57
N GLU A 773 9.67 18.41 37.35
CA GLU A 773 10.37 19.43 36.55
C GLU A 773 11.81 19.64 37.03
N ASP A 774 12.02 19.76 38.36
CA ASP A 774 13.35 19.94 38.96
C ASP A 774 14.27 18.73 38.81
N ARG A 775 13.70 17.51 38.76
CA ARG A 775 14.46 16.26 38.63
C ARG A 775 14.95 16.04 37.21
N PHE A 776 14.15 16.43 36.21
CA PHE A 776 14.42 16.14 34.79
C PHE A 776 14.77 17.37 33.97
N GLY A 777 14.73 18.58 34.55
CA GLY A 777 15.08 19.82 33.89
C GLY A 777 14.06 20.28 32.85
N PHE A 778 12.76 20.04 33.07
CA PHE A 778 11.73 20.68 32.24
C PHE A 778 11.72 22.19 32.51
N GLN A 779 11.36 22.99 31.52
CA GLN A 779 10.99 24.39 31.72
C GLN A 779 9.57 24.57 31.20
N ARG A 780 8.71 25.18 32.00
CA ARG A 780 7.38 25.70 31.61
C ARG A 780 7.48 26.41 30.25
N PRO A 781 6.62 26.05 29.27
CA PRO A 781 6.64 26.68 27.95
C PRO A 781 6.38 28.18 28.00
#